data_AF-A0A0W1A0Q0-F1
#
_entry.id   AF-A0A0W1A0Q0-F1
#
_cell.length_a   1.000
_cell.length_b   1.000
_cell.length_c   1.000
_cell.angle_alpha   90.00
_cell.angle_beta   90.00
_cell.angle_gamma   90.00
#
_symmetry.space_group_name_H-M   'P 1'
#
loop_
_entity.id
_entity.type
_entity.pdbx_description
1 polymer ?
#
loop_
_entity_poly.entity_id
_entity_poly.type
_entity_poly.pdbx_seq_one_letter_code
_entity_poly.pdbx_strand_id
1 'polypeptide(L)'
;MNLEQAINVIQSGQKPSGFTLDLRDKDIGDAGAEKLAQALQSGNALKGLFLCLSGNNIGAAGAEKLAEALQSGKAPQGLSLDLGLNPIGDAGVEKLAEALQSGKAPQGLKLKLGYNNMGDAGVEKLAEALQSGKAPQGLELDLGVNPIGATGFEKLAQALQSGRAPQGLTLYLIGGDIGDVGAEKLAQALQSGKAPQGLTFNLWCNHIGAAGAEKLAEALQSGKAPQGLSLDLGRNPIGDAGVEKLAEALQSGKVPQGLTLFLGNNKIGAEKLAEALQSGKAPQGLTLGLRGNPIGDVGVEKLAEALQSGKVPQGLTLDLRDNAIGDAGVEKLAEALQSGKVPQGLTLKLRCNNIGAAGAEKLAEALQSGNAPQGLTLNLRCNDIGDAGVEKLAEALQSGKAPQRLTLKLYNNDIVDAGVEKLAEALQSGNAPQGLTLDLRENDIGAAGAEKLAEALQSGKAPQGLTLNLPYNRIDDAGVEKLAEALQSGNAPQGLTLNLRCNDIGAAGVEKLAEALQSGSAPQGLTLDLRENAIGAAGFEKLAKALQSGRAPKGLTLKLGDNLISDASAKKIARAIAYQNHFNKKAIIVQGIPMDILTSAKEELLKQCKTLALCIKSSPDLTNYTQSMFPKDLFPSIMFFSHHPEETQFNQPTRSNTMKRV
;
A
#
# COMPACT_ATOMS: atom_id res chain seq x y z
N MET A 1 18.05 -5.71 16.86
CA MET A 1 17.79 -5.25 18.25
C MET A 1 17.94 -6.46 19.17
N ASN A 2 18.38 -6.29 20.41
CA ASN A 2 18.38 -7.38 21.41
C ASN A 2 17.13 -7.32 22.31
N LEU A 3 16.91 -8.36 23.12
CA LEU A 3 15.72 -8.50 23.98
C LEU A 3 15.53 -7.32 24.94
N GLU A 4 16.59 -6.88 25.63
CA GLU A 4 16.51 -5.78 26.60
C GLU A 4 16.19 -4.44 25.92
N GLN A 5 16.79 -4.17 24.76
CA GLN A 5 16.46 -3.00 23.96
C GLN A 5 14.99 -3.01 23.55
N ALA A 6 14.45 -4.15 23.13
CA ALA A 6 13.05 -4.27 22.76
C ALA A 6 12.11 -4.04 23.95
N ILE A 7 12.43 -4.60 25.13
CA ILE A 7 11.68 -4.38 26.37
C ILE A 7 11.66 -2.89 26.73
N ASN A 8 12.82 -2.24 26.70
CA ASN A 8 12.95 -0.81 27.00
C ASN A 8 12.16 0.05 26.02
N VAL A 9 12.13 -0.31 24.73
CA VAL A 9 11.30 0.38 23.73
C VAL A 9 9.81 0.21 24.05
N ILE A 10 9.37 -1.01 24.32
CA ILE A 10 7.95 -1.30 24.64
C ILE A 10 7.52 -0.53 25.89
N GLN A 11 8.34 -0.52 26.94
CA GLN A 11 8.03 0.12 28.21
C GLN A 11 8.15 1.65 28.18
N SER A 12 9.10 2.20 27.43
CA SER A 12 9.28 3.65 27.32
C SER A 12 8.24 4.32 26.42
N GLY A 13 7.62 3.56 25.51
CA GLY A 13 6.74 4.11 24.48
C GLY A 13 7.47 5.05 23.50
N GLN A 14 8.80 5.10 23.55
CA GLN A 14 9.62 5.92 22.66
C GLN A 14 9.81 5.21 21.32
N LYS A 15 9.62 5.95 20.24
CA LYS A 15 9.59 5.42 18.86
C LYS A 15 11.02 5.14 18.37
N PRO A 16 11.43 3.89 18.14
CA PRO A 16 12.53 3.65 17.21
C PRO A 16 12.07 4.02 15.79
N SER A 17 13.01 4.40 14.95
CA SER A 17 12.80 4.59 13.51
C SER A 17 12.38 3.25 12.87
N GLY A 18 11.06 3.07 12.69
CA GLY A 18 10.45 1.86 12.12
C GLY A 18 9.50 1.19 13.12
N PHE A 19 8.26 0.93 12.72
CA PHE A 19 7.18 0.36 13.55
C PHE A 19 7.38 -1.12 13.94
N THR A 20 8.61 -1.64 13.78
CA THR A 20 8.95 -3.06 13.77
C THR A 20 10.04 -3.34 14.80
N LEU A 21 9.74 -4.19 15.79
CA LEU A 21 10.71 -4.79 16.70
C LEU A 21 10.99 -6.21 16.23
N ASP A 22 12.13 -6.40 15.57
CA ASP A 22 12.55 -7.71 15.06
C ASP A 22 13.54 -8.38 16.03
N LEU A 23 13.08 -9.48 16.64
CA LEU A 23 13.83 -10.37 17.52
C LEU A 23 13.89 -11.79 16.93
N ARG A 24 13.75 -11.96 15.61
CA ARG A 24 13.81 -13.29 14.98
C ARG A 24 15.13 -14.01 15.25
N ASP A 25 15.05 -15.32 15.48
CA ASP A 25 16.21 -16.22 15.62
C ASP A 25 17.21 -15.74 16.68
N LYS A 26 16.70 -15.33 17.85
CA LYS A 26 17.51 -14.86 19.00
C LYS A 26 17.50 -15.80 20.19
N ASP A 27 16.85 -16.95 20.07
CA ASP A 27 16.77 -17.99 21.10
C ASP A 27 16.35 -17.44 22.47
N ILE A 28 15.34 -16.55 22.48
CA ILE A 28 14.91 -15.90 23.72
C ILE A 28 14.16 -16.85 24.67
N GLY A 29 13.58 -17.93 24.14
CA GLY A 29 12.84 -18.94 24.89
C GLY A 29 11.64 -18.40 25.67
N ASP A 30 11.08 -19.27 26.52
CA ASP A 30 9.90 -18.94 27.34
C ASP A 30 10.17 -17.80 28.34
N ALA A 31 11.35 -17.79 28.95
CA ALA A 31 11.75 -16.72 29.89
C ALA A 31 11.85 -15.35 29.20
N GLY A 32 12.30 -15.31 27.94
CA GLY A 32 12.32 -14.09 27.15
C GLY A 32 10.91 -13.64 26.76
N ALA A 33 10.05 -14.58 26.37
CA ALA A 33 8.63 -14.32 26.11
C ALA A 33 7.91 -13.76 27.34
N GLU A 34 8.21 -14.26 28.53
CA GLU A 34 7.67 -13.73 29.80
C GLU A 34 8.06 -12.27 30.03
N LYS A 35 9.35 -11.93 29.85
CA LYS A 35 9.80 -10.54 30.01
C LYS A 35 9.14 -9.59 29.01
N LEU A 36 8.93 -10.05 27.77
CA LEU A 36 8.19 -9.28 26.76
C LEU A 36 6.71 -9.14 27.10
N ALA A 37 6.08 -10.20 27.61
CA ALA A 37 4.72 -10.15 28.11
C ALA A 37 4.55 -9.11 29.21
N GLN A 38 5.46 -9.08 30.20
CA GLN A 38 5.49 -8.07 31.25
C GLN A 38 5.66 -6.65 30.68
N ALA A 39 6.51 -6.48 29.65
CA ALA A 39 6.67 -5.21 28.96
C ALA A 39 5.37 -4.75 28.29
N LEU A 40 4.64 -5.64 27.60
CA LEU A 40 3.35 -5.36 26.98
C LEU A 40 2.28 -4.98 28.02
N GLN A 41 2.34 -5.58 29.21
CA GLN A 41 1.46 -5.25 30.35
C GLN A 41 1.77 -3.89 31.00
N SER A 42 2.84 -3.19 30.60
CA SER A 42 3.08 -1.82 31.07
C SER A 42 2.03 -0.83 30.54
N GLY A 43 1.41 -1.13 29.39
CA GLY A 43 0.42 -0.26 28.74
C GLY A 43 1.01 0.94 28.00
N ASN A 44 2.34 1.06 27.95
CA ASN A 44 3.05 2.16 27.28
C ASN A 44 3.35 1.89 25.80
N ALA A 45 2.99 0.70 25.31
CA ALA A 45 3.30 0.26 23.96
C ALA A 45 2.53 1.07 22.90
N LEU A 46 3.17 1.29 21.75
CA LEU A 46 2.64 2.10 20.66
C LEU A 46 1.56 1.36 19.87
N LYS A 47 0.54 2.10 19.41
CA LYS A 47 -0.45 1.59 18.45
C LYS A 47 0.24 1.12 17.17
N GLY A 48 -0.16 -0.03 16.64
CA GLY A 48 0.41 -0.62 15.43
C GLY A 48 1.79 -1.25 15.61
N LEU A 49 2.16 -1.63 16.85
CA LEU A 49 3.42 -2.31 17.12
C LEU A 49 3.50 -3.65 16.37
N PHE A 50 4.54 -3.85 15.57
CA PHE A 50 4.91 -5.14 15.03
C PHE A 50 6.05 -5.74 15.85
N LEU A 51 5.82 -6.89 16.49
CA LEU A 51 6.79 -7.62 17.30
C LEU A 51 7.03 -8.99 16.67
N CYS A 52 8.23 -9.18 16.11
CA CYS A 52 8.64 -10.44 15.49
C CYS A 52 9.47 -11.28 16.46
N LEU A 53 8.85 -12.36 16.94
CA LEU A 53 9.42 -13.38 17.81
C LEU A 53 9.58 -14.73 17.09
N SER A 54 9.59 -14.72 15.76
CA SER A 54 9.70 -15.96 15.01
C SER A 54 11.04 -16.68 15.26
N GLY A 55 11.06 -18.01 15.33
CA GLY A 55 12.31 -18.77 15.44
C GLY A 55 13.03 -18.66 16.79
N ASN A 56 12.30 -18.51 17.89
CA ASN A 56 12.87 -18.19 19.21
C ASN A 56 12.74 -19.29 20.27
N ASN A 57 12.36 -20.50 19.85
CA ASN A 57 12.17 -21.63 20.74
C ASN A 57 11.17 -21.36 21.89
N ILE A 58 10.12 -20.58 21.60
CA ILE A 58 9.03 -20.30 22.54
C ILE A 58 8.07 -21.51 22.54
N GLY A 59 7.94 -22.16 23.68
CA GLY A 59 7.02 -23.27 23.90
C GLY A 59 5.66 -22.81 24.43
N ALA A 60 4.87 -23.78 24.90
CA ALA A 60 3.55 -23.52 25.47
C ALA A 60 3.60 -22.56 26.69
N ALA A 61 4.64 -22.65 27.52
CA ALA A 61 4.78 -21.79 28.71
C ALA A 61 5.04 -20.33 28.34
N GLY A 62 5.89 -20.05 27.35
CA GLY A 62 6.10 -18.69 26.87
C GLY A 62 4.85 -18.13 26.17
N ALA A 63 4.14 -18.97 25.40
CA ALA A 63 2.87 -18.60 24.80
C ALA A 63 1.80 -18.25 25.85
N GLU A 64 1.76 -18.98 26.97
CA GLU A 64 0.90 -18.66 28.12
C GLU A 64 1.18 -17.27 28.67
N LYS A 65 2.45 -16.89 28.85
CA LYS A 65 2.80 -15.54 29.32
C LYS A 65 2.38 -14.45 28.35
N LEU A 66 2.56 -14.69 27.05
CA LEU A 66 2.07 -13.75 26.03
C LEU A 66 0.54 -13.67 26.03
N ALA A 67 -0.16 -14.77 26.24
CA ALA A 67 -1.61 -14.81 26.40
C ALA A 67 -2.07 -13.99 27.63
N GLU A 68 -1.40 -14.13 28.78
CA GLU A 68 -1.66 -13.31 29.98
C GLU A 68 -1.51 -11.81 29.67
N ALA A 69 -0.51 -11.42 28.87
CA ALA A 69 -0.35 -10.03 28.43
C ALA A 69 -1.53 -9.54 27.56
N LEU A 70 -2.03 -10.36 26.65
CA LEU A 70 -3.24 -10.03 25.86
C LEU A 70 -4.48 -9.93 26.76
N GLN A 71 -4.62 -10.82 27.75
CA GLN A 71 -5.70 -10.80 28.74
C GLN A 71 -5.65 -9.61 29.70
N SER A 72 -4.52 -8.91 29.80
CA SER A 72 -4.43 -7.72 30.65
C SER A 72 -5.25 -6.53 30.13
N GLY A 73 -5.58 -6.51 28.83
CA GLY A 73 -6.23 -5.37 28.17
C GLY A 73 -5.31 -4.16 27.94
N LYS A 74 -4.01 -4.30 28.24
CA LYS A 74 -3.02 -3.22 28.10
C LYS A 74 -2.17 -3.32 26.82
N ALA A 75 -2.28 -4.43 26.09
CA ALA A 75 -1.63 -4.60 24.80
C ALA A 75 -2.11 -3.51 23.80
N PRO A 76 -1.24 -3.03 22.91
CA PRO A 76 -1.57 -1.92 22.03
C PRO A 76 -2.57 -2.33 20.94
N GLN A 77 -3.41 -1.38 20.54
CA GLN A 77 -4.31 -1.55 19.39
C GLN A 77 -3.49 -1.75 18.11
N GLY A 78 -3.90 -2.69 17.26
CA GLY A 78 -3.17 -3.05 16.05
C GLY A 78 -1.87 -3.82 16.29
N LEU A 79 -1.69 -4.44 17.47
CA LEU A 79 -0.54 -5.29 17.75
C LEU A 79 -0.44 -6.41 16.70
N SER A 80 0.72 -6.55 16.07
CA SER A 80 1.08 -7.70 15.26
C SER A 80 2.15 -8.50 15.98
N LEU A 81 1.76 -9.66 16.51
CA LEU A 81 2.64 -10.58 17.21
C LEU A 81 2.95 -11.76 16.30
N ASP A 82 4.18 -11.82 15.81
CA ASP A 82 4.66 -12.89 14.95
C ASP A 82 5.41 -13.94 15.79
N LEU A 83 4.76 -15.07 16.00
CA LEU A 83 5.25 -16.23 16.74
C LEU A 83 5.57 -17.40 15.80
N GLY A 84 5.71 -17.16 14.49
CA GLY A 84 5.97 -18.25 13.54
C GLY A 84 7.24 -19.03 13.85
N LEU A 85 7.37 -20.29 13.44
CA LEU A 85 8.58 -21.11 13.66
C LEU A 85 8.96 -21.25 15.15
N ASN A 86 7.99 -21.54 16.02
CA ASN A 86 8.22 -21.82 17.45
C ASN A 86 7.51 -23.12 17.88
N PRO A 87 8.00 -23.87 18.87
CA PRO A 87 7.36 -25.12 19.30
C PRO A 87 6.17 -24.88 20.27
N ILE A 88 5.23 -24.00 19.91
CA ILE A 88 4.10 -23.62 20.79
C ILE A 88 3.15 -24.80 21.03
N GLY A 89 2.83 -25.57 19.98
CA GLY A 89 1.92 -26.71 20.03
C GLY A 89 0.48 -26.36 20.44
N ASP A 90 -0.36 -27.38 20.56
CA ASP A 90 -1.79 -27.20 20.89
C ASP A 90 -2.01 -26.55 22.25
N ALA A 91 -1.22 -26.92 23.27
CA ALA A 91 -1.35 -26.40 24.63
C ALA A 91 -1.04 -24.89 24.70
N GLY A 92 -0.05 -24.40 23.96
CA GLY A 92 0.25 -22.97 23.91
C GLY A 92 -0.82 -22.19 23.13
N VAL A 93 -1.35 -22.78 22.05
CA VAL A 93 -2.44 -22.19 21.28
C VAL A 93 -3.74 -22.11 22.09
N GLU A 94 -4.02 -23.11 22.94
CA GLU A 94 -5.13 -23.06 23.89
C GLU A 94 -5.06 -21.82 24.78
N LYS A 95 -3.88 -21.49 25.32
CA LYS A 95 -3.71 -20.26 26.12
C LYS A 95 -3.94 -18.99 25.33
N LEU A 96 -3.46 -18.93 24.09
CA LEU A 96 -3.75 -17.81 23.20
C LEU A 96 -5.25 -17.71 22.86
N ALA A 97 -5.93 -18.84 22.70
CA ALA A 97 -7.38 -18.89 22.49
C ALA A 97 -8.15 -18.39 23.72
N GLU A 98 -7.76 -18.80 24.93
CA GLU A 98 -8.30 -18.28 26.20
C GLU A 98 -8.15 -16.74 26.27
N ALA A 99 -7.02 -16.20 25.77
CA ALA A 99 -6.83 -14.75 25.70
C ALA A 99 -7.81 -14.04 24.77
N LEU A 100 -8.12 -14.64 23.61
CA LEU A 100 -9.15 -14.13 22.71
C LEU A 100 -10.55 -14.22 23.34
N GLN A 101 -10.84 -15.30 24.08
CA GLN A 101 -12.09 -15.49 24.83
C GLN A 101 -12.28 -14.50 25.98
N SER A 102 -11.20 -13.87 26.46
CA SER A 102 -11.30 -12.89 27.56
C SER A 102 -12.04 -11.61 27.17
N GLY A 103 -12.09 -11.28 25.87
CA GLY A 103 -12.62 -10.01 25.37
C GLY A 103 -11.73 -8.79 25.61
N LYS A 104 -10.51 -9.00 26.11
CA LYS A 104 -9.55 -7.94 26.42
C LYS A 104 -8.43 -7.79 25.39
N ALA A 105 -8.31 -8.75 24.46
CA ALA A 105 -7.37 -8.66 23.35
C ALA A 105 -7.62 -7.38 22.51
N PRO A 106 -6.57 -6.71 22.00
CA PRO A 106 -6.69 -5.45 21.30
C PRO A 106 -7.39 -5.61 19.94
N GLN A 107 -8.08 -4.55 19.49
CA GLN A 107 -8.65 -4.48 18.13
C GLN A 107 -7.52 -4.48 17.09
N GLY A 108 -7.76 -5.12 15.94
CA GLY A 108 -6.76 -5.27 14.89
C GLY A 108 -5.56 -6.14 15.28
N LEU A 109 -5.72 -7.01 16.29
CA LEU A 109 -4.68 -7.97 16.68
C LEU A 109 -4.35 -8.90 15.49
N LYS A 110 -3.06 -9.02 15.18
CA LYS A 110 -2.55 -10.02 14.25
C LYS A 110 -1.70 -11.02 15.04
N LEU A 111 -2.08 -12.28 14.99
CA LEU A 111 -1.40 -13.36 15.68
C LEU A 111 -0.92 -14.35 14.63
N LYS A 112 0.40 -14.38 14.38
CA LYS A 112 0.99 -15.31 13.42
C LYS A 112 1.57 -16.51 14.13
N LEU A 113 1.01 -17.66 13.85
CA LEU A 113 1.30 -18.96 14.46
C LEU A 113 1.73 -19.98 13.39
N GLY A 114 2.20 -19.52 12.23
CA GLY A 114 2.63 -20.44 11.18
C GLY A 114 3.83 -21.28 11.60
N TYR A 115 3.92 -22.55 11.18
CA TYR A 115 4.97 -23.49 11.62
C TYR A 115 5.13 -23.55 13.15
N ASN A 116 4.06 -23.87 13.88
CA ASN A 116 4.07 -23.98 15.34
C ASN A 116 3.77 -25.37 15.91
N ASN A 117 3.73 -26.39 15.04
CA ASN A 117 3.41 -27.77 15.41
C ASN A 117 2.05 -27.92 16.14
N MET A 118 1.08 -27.06 15.80
CA MET A 118 -0.30 -27.18 16.28
C MET A 118 -1.13 -28.04 15.34
N GLY A 119 -1.97 -28.91 15.88
CA GLY A 119 -2.88 -29.76 15.12
C GLY A 119 -4.33 -29.30 15.24
N ASP A 120 -5.25 -30.21 14.95
CA ASP A 120 -6.69 -29.96 15.00
C ASP A 120 -7.18 -29.53 16.40
N ALA A 121 -6.55 -30.01 17.48
CA ALA A 121 -6.93 -29.68 18.84
C ALA A 121 -6.65 -28.21 19.20
N GLY A 122 -5.49 -27.66 18.79
CA GLY A 122 -5.20 -26.23 18.96
C GLY A 122 -6.16 -25.36 18.14
N VAL A 123 -6.48 -25.78 16.92
CA VAL A 123 -7.46 -25.08 16.06
C VAL A 123 -8.86 -25.11 16.66
N GLU A 124 -9.27 -26.22 17.27
CA GLU A 124 -10.55 -26.33 17.98
C GLU A 124 -10.67 -25.26 19.08
N LYS A 125 -9.60 -25.03 19.85
CA LYS A 125 -9.59 -23.98 20.88
C LYS A 125 -9.71 -22.58 20.30
N LEU A 126 -9.04 -22.30 19.18
CA LEU A 126 -9.23 -21.04 18.45
C LEU A 126 -10.67 -20.89 17.93
N ALA A 127 -11.27 -21.97 17.42
CA ALA A 127 -12.65 -21.98 16.98
C ALA A 127 -13.63 -21.69 18.14
N GLU A 128 -13.46 -22.32 19.30
CA GLU A 128 -14.20 -22.00 20.53
C GLU A 128 -14.05 -20.51 20.89
N ALA A 129 -12.84 -19.96 20.71
CA ALA A 129 -12.60 -18.54 20.97
C ALA A 129 -13.38 -17.61 20.04
N LEU A 130 -13.45 -17.92 18.76
CA LEU A 130 -14.28 -17.18 17.80
C LEU A 130 -15.78 -17.33 18.11
N GLN A 131 -16.22 -18.53 18.54
CA GLN A 131 -17.60 -18.79 18.94
C GLN A 131 -18.02 -18.03 20.21
N SER A 132 -17.07 -17.62 21.06
CA SER A 132 -17.40 -16.86 22.27
C SER A 132 -18.03 -15.49 21.97
N GLY A 133 -17.77 -14.92 20.78
CA GLY A 133 -18.18 -13.56 20.40
C GLY A 133 -17.36 -12.45 21.06
N LYS A 134 -16.26 -12.80 21.73
CA LYS A 134 -15.40 -11.85 22.45
C LYS A 134 -14.09 -11.56 21.73
N ALA A 135 -13.77 -12.31 20.67
CA ALA A 135 -12.61 -12.04 19.83
C ALA A 135 -12.68 -10.61 19.25
N PRO A 136 -11.54 -9.90 19.13
CA PRO A 136 -11.52 -8.51 18.68
C PRO A 136 -11.88 -8.37 17.19
N GLN A 137 -12.41 -7.21 16.80
CA GLN A 137 -12.65 -6.83 15.41
C GLN A 137 -11.32 -6.69 14.67
N GLY A 138 -11.32 -7.07 13.38
CA GLY A 138 -10.11 -7.07 12.55
C GLY A 138 -9.05 -8.06 13.00
N LEU A 139 -9.44 -9.13 13.72
CA LEU A 139 -8.53 -10.21 14.11
C LEU A 139 -7.96 -10.91 12.87
N GLU A 140 -6.65 -11.06 12.85
CA GLU A 140 -5.91 -11.82 11.83
C GLU A 140 -5.21 -13.00 12.52
N LEU A 141 -5.53 -14.23 12.10
CA LEU A 141 -4.85 -15.44 12.54
C LEU A 141 -4.13 -16.05 11.34
N ASP A 142 -2.81 -16.15 11.42
CA ASP A 142 -2.03 -16.95 10.48
C ASP A 142 -1.70 -18.30 11.14
N LEU A 143 -2.36 -19.35 10.67
CA LEU A 143 -2.23 -20.72 11.14
C LEU A 143 -1.48 -21.60 10.11
N GLY A 144 -0.86 -20.99 9.10
CA GLY A 144 -0.29 -21.68 7.95
C GLY A 144 0.82 -22.67 8.33
N VAL A 145 0.96 -23.72 7.52
CA VAL A 145 1.99 -24.75 7.62
C VAL A 145 2.08 -25.36 9.01
N ASN A 146 0.91 -25.69 9.52
CA ASN A 146 0.69 -26.53 10.68
C ASN A 146 -0.07 -27.79 10.23
N PRO A 147 0.05 -28.93 10.93
CA PRO A 147 -0.67 -30.16 10.61
C PRO A 147 -2.18 -30.06 10.93
N ILE A 148 -2.88 -29.15 10.25
CA ILE A 148 -4.31 -28.91 10.35
C ILE A 148 -5.00 -29.70 9.22
N GLY A 149 -5.87 -30.62 9.60
CA GLY A 149 -6.67 -31.40 8.68
C GLY A 149 -8.09 -30.86 8.53
N ALA A 150 -8.92 -31.61 7.80
CA ALA A 150 -10.33 -31.30 7.64
C ALA A 150 -11.10 -31.20 8.98
N THR A 151 -10.70 -31.97 10.02
CA THR A 151 -11.36 -31.95 11.33
C THR A 151 -11.15 -30.63 12.07
N GLY A 152 -9.91 -30.14 12.16
CA GLY A 152 -9.63 -28.83 12.75
C GLY A 152 -10.29 -27.72 11.96
N PHE A 153 -10.25 -27.83 10.63
CA PHE A 153 -10.93 -26.87 9.76
C PHE A 153 -12.46 -26.85 9.94
N GLU A 154 -13.09 -28.01 10.14
CA GLU A 154 -14.52 -28.10 10.44
C GLU A 154 -14.90 -27.28 11.68
N LYS A 155 -14.05 -27.27 12.73
CA LYS A 155 -14.30 -26.47 13.92
C LYS A 155 -14.30 -24.98 13.62
N LEU A 156 -13.36 -24.50 12.80
CA LEU A 156 -13.35 -23.11 12.33
C LEU A 156 -14.61 -22.78 11.51
N ALA A 157 -15.03 -23.67 10.62
CA ALA A 157 -16.26 -23.50 9.85
C ALA A 157 -17.50 -23.41 10.77
N GLN A 158 -17.60 -24.26 11.79
CA GLN A 158 -18.65 -24.20 12.81
C GLN A 158 -18.59 -22.87 13.59
N ALA A 159 -17.39 -22.34 13.83
CA ALA A 159 -17.25 -21.04 14.48
C ALA A 159 -17.84 -19.89 13.66
N LEU A 160 -17.67 -19.92 12.34
CA LEU A 160 -18.33 -18.95 11.44
C LEU A 160 -19.85 -19.13 11.43
N GLN A 161 -20.33 -20.39 11.44
CA GLN A 161 -21.76 -20.72 11.50
C GLN A 161 -22.43 -20.23 12.79
N SER A 162 -21.67 -19.98 13.85
CA SER A 162 -22.22 -19.45 15.10
C SER A 162 -22.73 -18.00 14.95
N GLY A 163 -22.23 -17.25 13.97
CA GLY A 163 -22.51 -15.82 13.80
C GLY A 163 -21.86 -14.91 14.83
N ARG A 164 -20.92 -15.44 15.61
CA ARG A 164 -20.23 -14.72 16.69
C ARG A 164 -18.79 -14.32 16.33
N ALA A 165 -18.26 -14.84 15.22
CA ALA A 165 -16.96 -14.43 14.71
C ALA A 165 -16.92 -12.90 14.44
N PRO A 166 -15.78 -12.23 14.70
CA PRO A 166 -15.67 -10.78 14.54
C PRO A 166 -15.70 -10.34 13.07
N GLN A 167 -16.11 -9.09 12.83
CA GLN A 167 -16.03 -8.45 11.51
C GLN A 167 -14.56 -8.24 11.11
N GLY A 168 -14.28 -8.35 9.81
CA GLY A 168 -12.92 -8.24 9.28
C GLY A 168 -12.00 -9.38 9.71
N LEU A 169 -12.54 -10.52 10.12
CA LEU A 169 -11.77 -11.71 10.46
C LEU A 169 -10.95 -12.17 9.24
N THR A 170 -9.65 -12.36 9.45
CA THR A 170 -8.73 -12.89 8.44
C THR A 170 -8.10 -14.18 8.95
N LEU A 171 -8.20 -15.25 8.17
CA LEU A 171 -7.66 -16.57 8.49
C LEU A 171 -6.73 -17.03 7.36
N TYR A 172 -5.44 -17.18 7.66
CA TYR A 172 -4.49 -17.84 6.76
C TYR A 172 -4.28 -19.28 7.21
N LEU A 173 -4.59 -20.23 6.34
CA LEU A 173 -4.37 -21.66 6.54
C LEU A 173 -3.61 -22.22 5.36
N ILE A 174 -2.47 -21.63 5.03
CA ILE A 174 -1.66 -22.02 3.88
C ILE A 174 -1.00 -23.38 4.14
N GLY A 175 -0.99 -24.30 3.19
CA GLY A 175 -0.15 -25.51 3.29
C GLY A 175 -0.60 -26.54 4.32
N GLY A 176 -1.89 -26.91 4.28
CA GLY A 176 -2.47 -28.01 5.07
C GLY A 176 -3.11 -29.10 4.20
N ASP A 177 -3.89 -29.98 4.83
CA ASP A 177 -4.67 -31.04 4.16
C ASP A 177 -6.17 -30.87 4.42
N ILE A 178 -6.65 -29.66 4.16
CA ILE A 178 -8.07 -29.29 4.32
C ILE A 178 -8.92 -30.06 3.30
N GLY A 179 -8.45 -30.13 2.05
CA GLY A 179 -9.07 -30.87 0.96
C GLY A 179 -10.50 -30.45 0.64
N ASP A 180 -11.18 -31.29 -0.17
CA ASP A 180 -12.57 -31.06 -0.57
C ASP A 180 -13.54 -31.12 0.62
N VAL A 181 -13.26 -31.98 1.60
CA VAL A 181 -14.08 -32.12 2.81
C VAL A 181 -14.08 -30.81 3.59
N GLY A 182 -12.91 -30.20 3.82
CA GLY A 182 -12.85 -28.91 4.49
C GLY A 182 -13.51 -27.80 3.67
N ALA A 183 -13.29 -27.77 2.35
CA ALA A 183 -13.97 -26.82 1.46
C ALA A 183 -15.50 -26.91 1.57
N GLU A 184 -16.06 -28.13 1.68
CA GLU A 184 -17.49 -28.35 1.94
C GLU A 184 -17.93 -27.74 3.28
N LYS A 185 -17.15 -27.90 4.35
CA LYS A 185 -17.49 -27.31 5.66
C LYS A 185 -17.49 -25.78 5.61
N LEU A 186 -16.53 -25.17 4.91
CA LEU A 186 -16.55 -23.72 4.65
C LEU A 186 -17.77 -23.32 3.83
N ALA A 187 -18.11 -24.09 2.79
CA ALA A 187 -19.30 -23.84 1.98
C ALA A 187 -20.57 -23.82 2.84
N GLN A 188 -20.76 -24.84 3.70
CA GLN A 188 -21.87 -24.89 4.66
C GLN A 188 -21.87 -23.67 5.60
N ALA A 189 -20.68 -23.22 6.02
CA ALA A 189 -20.55 -22.03 6.85
C ALA A 189 -20.99 -20.74 6.15
N LEU A 190 -20.60 -20.56 4.89
CA LEU A 190 -21.03 -19.42 4.08
C LEU A 190 -22.54 -19.48 3.77
N GLN A 191 -23.09 -20.68 3.51
CA GLN A 191 -24.53 -20.91 3.29
C GLN A 191 -25.39 -20.67 4.54
N SER A 192 -24.79 -20.58 5.74
CA SER A 192 -25.53 -20.24 6.95
C SER A 192 -25.99 -18.77 6.97
N GLY A 193 -25.33 -17.90 6.20
CA GLY A 193 -25.56 -16.45 6.23
C GLY A 193 -25.08 -15.73 7.49
N LYS A 194 -24.33 -16.44 8.34
CA LYS A 194 -23.84 -15.93 9.63
C LYS A 194 -22.37 -15.56 9.64
N ALA A 195 -21.63 -15.90 8.59
CA ALA A 195 -20.23 -15.50 8.43
C ALA A 195 -20.09 -13.96 8.46
N PRO A 196 -19.04 -13.41 9.09
CA PRO A 196 -18.88 -11.97 9.25
C PRO A 196 -18.58 -11.25 7.92
N GLN A 197 -18.89 -9.95 7.85
CA GLN A 197 -18.51 -9.08 6.73
C GLN A 197 -17.00 -8.87 6.70
N GLY A 198 -16.45 -8.71 5.49
CA GLY A 198 -15.01 -8.56 5.27
C GLY A 198 -14.21 -9.81 5.64
N LEU A 199 -14.84 -10.98 5.64
CA LEU A 199 -14.17 -12.26 5.92
C LEU A 199 -13.11 -12.54 4.84
N THR A 200 -11.88 -12.79 5.27
CA THR A 200 -10.79 -13.23 4.40
C THR A 200 -10.32 -14.62 4.80
N PHE A 201 -10.30 -15.53 3.83
CA PHE A 201 -9.79 -16.89 3.97
C PHE A 201 -8.69 -17.13 2.94
N ASN A 202 -7.49 -17.45 3.42
CA ASN A 202 -6.42 -17.95 2.58
C ASN A 202 -6.26 -19.45 2.76
N LEU A 203 -6.64 -20.20 1.72
CA LEU A 203 -6.54 -21.65 1.62
C LEU A 203 -5.53 -22.04 0.54
N TRP A 204 -4.48 -21.24 0.35
CA TRP A 204 -3.44 -21.55 -0.62
C TRP A 204 -2.77 -22.90 -0.32
N CYS A 205 -2.61 -23.76 -1.32
CA CYS A 205 -1.95 -25.06 -1.19
C CYS A 205 -2.59 -25.99 -0.15
N ASN A 206 -3.88 -26.35 -0.34
CA ASN A 206 -4.66 -27.18 0.60
C ASN A 206 -5.33 -28.40 -0.05
N HIS A 207 -4.87 -28.81 -1.24
CA HIS A 207 -5.41 -29.97 -1.96
C HIS A 207 -6.92 -29.89 -2.25
N ILE A 208 -7.48 -28.69 -2.41
CA ILE A 208 -8.88 -28.51 -2.81
C ILE A 208 -9.03 -28.80 -4.32
N GLY A 209 -9.78 -29.83 -4.66
CA GLY A 209 -10.07 -30.23 -6.03
C GLY A 209 -11.32 -29.58 -6.61
N ALA A 210 -11.77 -30.12 -7.74
CA ALA A 210 -13.00 -29.68 -8.40
C ALA A 210 -14.25 -29.85 -7.51
N ALA A 211 -14.33 -30.92 -6.71
CA ALA A 211 -15.47 -31.17 -5.83
C ALA A 211 -15.56 -30.15 -4.69
N GLY A 212 -14.44 -29.77 -4.09
CA GLY A 212 -14.41 -28.70 -3.09
C GLY A 212 -14.76 -27.34 -3.69
N ALA A 213 -14.26 -27.05 -4.90
CA ALA A 213 -14.62 -25.84 -5.64
C ALA A 213 -16.12 -25.79 -5.99
N GLU A 214 -16.73 -26.92 -6.34
CA GLU A 214 -18.18 -27.05 -6.53
C GLU A 214 -18.97 -26.69 -5.27
N LYS A 215 -18.55 -27.18 -4.10
CA LYS A 215 -19.20 -26.82 -2.83
C LYS A 215 -19.08 -25.33 -2.52
N LEU A 216 -17.91 -24.74 -2.75
CA LEU A 216 -17.75 -23.29 -2.59
C LEU A 216 -18.62 -22.51 -3.60
N ALA A 217 -18.76 -23.00 -4.83
CA ALA A 217 -19.66 -22.43 -5.83
C ALA A 217 -21.13 -22.48 -5.39
N GLU A 218 -21.62 -23.63 -4.91
CA GLU A 218 -22.96 -23.78 -4.33
C GLU A 218 -23.20 -22.76 -3.19
N ALA A 219 -22.19 -22.53 -2.36
CA ALA A 219 -22.27 -21.53 -1.30
C ALA A 219 -22.39 -20.10 -1.80
N LEU A 220 -21.64 -19.73 -2.83
CA LEU A 220 -21.77 -18.42 -3.48
C LEU A 220 -23.14 -18.26 -4.16
N GLN A 221 -23.65 -19.31 -4.79
CA GLN A 221 -24.99 -19.35 -5.41
C GLN A 221 -26.13 -19.24 -4.40
N SER A 222 -25.89 -19.51 -3.11
CA SER A 222 -26.92 -19.37 -2.08
C SER A 222 -27.34 -17.92 -1.82
N GLY A 223 -26.48 -16.95 -2.18
CA GLY A 223 -26.70 -15.53 -1.89
C GLY A 223 -26.52 -15.13 -0.43
N LYS A 224 -25.98 -16.03 0.40
CA LYS A 224 -25.79 -15.82 1.85
C LYS A 224 -24.35 -15.53 2.23
N ALA A 225 -23.40 -15.67 1.31
CA ALA A 225 -22.01 -15.30 1.54
C ALA A 225 -21.90 -13.79 1.88
N PRO A 226 -21.00 -13.39 2.79
CA PRO A 226 -20.89 -12.01 3.26
C PRO A 226 -20.32 -11.07 2.18
N GLN A 227 -20.61 -9.77 2.30
CA GLN A 227 -20.01 -8.73 1.48
C GLN A 227 -18.51 -8.59 1.79
N GLY A 228 -17.72 -8.30 0.77
CA GLY A 228 -16.26 -8.20 0.89
C GLY A 228 -15.59 -9.53 1.22
N LEU A 229 -16.22 -10.67 0.91
CA LEU A 229 -15.61 -11.99 1.02
C LEU A 229 -14.35 -12.06 0.15
N SER A 230 -13.24 -12.49 0.75
CA SER A 230 -12.00 -12.79 0.05
C SER A 230 -11.64 -14.26 0.24
N LEU A 231 -11.59 -15.02 -0.86
CA LEU A 231 -11.20 -16.42 -0.89
C LEU A 231 -9.95 -16.57 -1.76
N ASP A 232 -8.83 -16.92 -1.12
CA ASP A 232 -7.63 -17.35 -1.83
C ASP A 232 -7.55 -18.87 -1.89
N LEU A 233 -7.76 -19.40 -3.08
CA LEU A 233 -7.72 -20.83 -3.42
C LEU A 233 -6.50 -21.14 -4.28
N GLY A 234 -5.46 -20.31 -4.28
CA GLY A 234 -4.31 -20.53 -5.13
C GLY A 234 -3.53 -21.82 -4.83
N ARG A 235 -2.86 -22.37 -5.85
CA ARG A 235 -2.09 -23.63 -5.78
C ARG A 235 -2.92 -24.80 -5.25
N ASN A 236 -4.13 -24.96 -5.75
CA ASN A 236 -4.99 -26.11 -5.49
C ASN A 236 -5.27 -26.86 -6.81
N PRO A 237 -5.56 -28.17 -6.79
CA PRO A 237 -5.89 -28.93 -8.00
C PRO A 237 -7.33 -28.71 -8.48
N ILE A 238 -7.82 -27.46 -8.54
CA ILE A 238 -9.21 -27.15 -8.92
C ILE A 238 -9.51 -27.55 -10.37
N GLY A 239 -8.61 -27.21 -11.31
CA GLY A 239 -8.77 -27.51 -12.73
C GLY A 239 -10.02 -26.91 -13.39
N ASP A 240 -10.21 -27.19 -14.67
CA ASP A 240 -11.29 -26.60 -15.46
C ASP A 240 -12.70 -27.01 -14.96
N ALA A 241 -12.86 -28.25 -14.51
CA ALA A 241 -14.13 -28.72 -13.95
C ALA A 241 -14.54 -27.92 -12.70
N GLY A 242 -13.58 -27.59 -11.82
CA GLY A 242 -13.86 -26.79 -10.64
C GLY A 242 -14.10 -25.32 -10.95
N VAL A 243 -13.35 -24.75 -11.91
CA VAL A 243 -13.56 -23.35 -12.33
C VAL A 243 -14.88 -23.16 -13.06
N GLU A 244 -15.37 -24.17 -13.79
CA GLU A 244 -16.70 -24.17 -14.40
C GLU A 244 -17.79 -23.98 -13.35
N LYS A 245 -17.70 -24.67 -12.20
CA LYS A 245 -18.67 -24.48 -11.10
C LYS A 245 -18.59 -23.10 -10.48
N LEU A 246 -17.39 -22.58 -10.26
CA LEU A 246 -17.22 -21.20 -9.78
C LEU A 246 -17.76 -20.17 -10.79
N ALA A 247 -17.60 -20.42 -12.10
CA ALA A 247 -18.17 -19.60 -13.15
C ALA A 247 -19.71 -19.64 -13.17
N GLU A 248 -20.32 -20.83 -13.05
CA GLU A 248 -21.78 -20.98 -12.87
C GLU A 248 -22.27 -20.17 -11.65
N ALA A 249 -21.49 -20.14 -10.56
CA ALA A 249 -21.82 -19.31 -9.41
C ALA A 249 -21.83 -17.81 -9.72
N LEU A 250 -20.83 -17.31 -10.45
CA LEU A 250 -20.79 -15.92 -10.92
C LEU A 250 -21.96 -15.58 -11.85
N GLN A 251 -22.48 -16.55 -12.61
CA GLN A 251 -23.67 -16.41 -13.46
C GLN A 251 -25.00 -16.42 -12.68
N SER A 252 -24.99 -16.68 -11.37
CA SER A 252 -26.23 -16.75 -10.58
C SER A 252 -26.85 -15.39 -10.27
N GLY A 253 -26.04 -14.31 -10.28
CA GLY A 253 -26.45 -12.98 -9.83
C GLY A 253 -26.64 -12.85 -8.31
N LYS A 254 -26.27 -13.89 -7.54
CA LYS A 254 -26.42 -13.94 -6.07
C LYS A 254 -25.10 -13.74 -5.32
N VAL A 255 -23.98 -13.74 -6.03
CA VAL A 255 -22.64 -13.57 -5.44
C VAL A 255 -22.52 -12.19 -4.79
N PRO A 256 -21.92 -12.07 -3.59
CA PRO A 256 -21.78 -10.78 -2.90
C PRO A 256 -20.93 -9.78 -3.68
N GLN A 257 -21.19 -8.49 -3.45
CA GLN A 257 -20.40 -7.39 -3.99
C GLN A 257 -19.00 -7.38 -3.34
N GLY A 258 -18.01 -6.96 -4.12
CA GLY A 258 -16.62 -6.92 -3.66
C GLY A 258 -16.00 -8.30 -3.40
N LEU A 259 -16.55 -9.37 -4.02
CA LEU A 259 -15.92 -10.70 -3.96
C LEU A 259 -14.48 -10.61 -4.51
N THR A 260 -13.54 -11.11 -3.72
CA THR A 260 -12.18 -11.39 -4.17
C THR A 260 -11.99 -12.90 -4.24
N LEU A 261 -11.68 -13.41 -5.43
CA LEU A 261 -11.49 -14.84 -5.68
C LEU A 261 -10.13 -15.05 -6.35
N PHE A 262 -9.14 -15.51 -5.59
CA PHE A 262 -7.83 -15.90 -6.14
C PHE A 262 -7.82 -17.39 -6.47
N LEU A 263 -7.56 -17.70 -7.73
CA LEU A 263 -7.47 -19.03 -8.33
C LEU A 263 -6.10 -19.23 -8.99
N GLY A 264 -5.07 -18.57 -8.50
CA GLY A 264 -3.75 -18.65 -9.13
C GLY A 264 -3.13 -20.05 -9.02
N ASN A 265 -2.36 -20.51 -10.02
CA ASN A 265 -1.72 -21.83 -10.02
C ASN A 265 -2.69 -23.01 -9.81
N ASN A 266 -3.87 -22.97 -10.45
CA ASN A 266 -4.90 -24.01 -10.36
C ASN A 266 -5.04 -24.87 -11.64
N LYS A 267 -4.18 -24.64 -12.64
CA LYS A 267 -4.23 -25.31 -13.95
C LYS A 267 -5.59 -25.11 -14.65
N ILE A 268 -6.05 -23.86 -14.67
CA ILE A 268 -7.34 -23.48 -15.27
C ILE A 268 -7.15 -22.69 -16.57
N GLY A 269 -8.07 -22.88 -17.51
CA GLY A 269 -8.35 -21.96 -18.61
C GLY A 269 -9.27 -20.81 -18.16
N ALA A 270 -9.59 -19.92 -19.11
CA ALA A 270 -10.40 -18.73 -18.83
C ALA A 270 -11.78 -18.71 -19.49
N GLU A 271 -12.10 -19.71 -20.33
CA GLU A 271 -13.33 -19.75 -21.14
C GLU A 271 -14.60 -19.65 -20.27
N LYS A 272 -14.75 -20.50 -19.26
CA LYS A 272 -15.93 -20.50 -18.39
C LYS A 272 -16.05 -19.22 -17.56
N LEU A 273 -14.93 -18.66 -17.10
CA LEU A 273 -14.93 -17.37 -16.43
C LEU A 273 -15.33 -16.23 -17.37
N ALA A 274 -14.90 -16.27 -18.64
CA ALA A 274 -15.32 -15.33 -19.66
C ALA A 274 -16.82 -15.41 -19.96
N GLU A 275 -17.38 -16.61 -20.13
CA GLU A 275 -18.83 -16.82 -20.25
C GLU A 275 -19.58 -16.22 -19.04
N ALA A 276 -19.04 -16.43 -17.83
CA ALA A 276 -19.62 -15.88 -16.61
C ALA A 276 -19.63 -14.35 -16.58
N LEU A 277 -18.53 -13.72 -17.00
CA LEU A 277 -18.44 -12.28 -17.14
C LEU A 277 -19.39 -11.73 -18.23
N GLN A 278 -19.53 -12.45 -19.34
CA GLN A 278 -20.42 -12.11 -20.45
C GLN A 278 -21.90 -12.24 -20.07
N SER A 279 -22.24 -12.96 -19.00
CA SER A 279 -23.62 -13.08 -18.52
C SER A 279 -24.20 -11.77 -17.97
N GLY A 280 -23.34 -10.84 -17.54
CA GLY A 280 -23.73 -9.58 -16.90
C GLY A 280 -24.22 -9.72 -15.46
N LYS A 281 -24.04 -10.89 -14.84
CA LYS A 281 -24.49 -11.19 -13.48
C LYS A 281 -23.36 -11.25 -12.45
N ALA A 282 -22.11 -11.16 -12.89
CA ALA A 282 -20.96 -11.05 -12.00
C ALA A 282 -21.07 -9.77 -11.12
N PRO A 283 -20.64 -9.82 -9.85
CA PRO A 283 -20.81 -8.70 -8.93
C PRO A 283 -19.89 -7.52 -9.25
N GLN A 284 -20.30 -6.31 -8.86
CA GLN A 284 -19.47 -5.10 -8.86
C GLN A 284 -18.28 -5.25 -7.91
N GLY A 285 -17.14 -4.68 -8.30
CA GLY A 285 -15.90 -4.77 -7.53
C GLY A 285 -15.31 -6.19 -7.47
N LEU A 286 -15.69 -7.08 -8.39
CA LEU A 286 -15.12 -8.42 -8.49
C LEU A 286 -13.61 -8.36 -8.75
N THR A 287 -12.84 -9.08 -7.94
CA THR A 287 -11.43 -9.36 -8.20
C THR A 287 -11.26 -10.83 -8.56
N LEU A 288 -10.85 -11.11 -9.80
CA LEU A 288 -10.49 -12.45 -10.25
C LEU A 288 -8.97 -12.57 -10.35
N GLY A 289 -8.42 -13.37 -9.45
CA GLY A 289 -6.99 -13.64 -9.35
C GLY A 289 -6.57 -14.88 -10.13
N LEU A 290 -6.05 -14.75 -11.35
CA LEU A 290 -5.78 -15.90 -12.23
C LEU A 290 -4.28 -16.17 -12.44
N ARG A 291 -3.42 -15.63 -11.57
CA ARG A 291 -1.96 -15.71 -11.73
C ARG A 291 -1.42 -17.15 -11.88
N GLY A 292 -0.47 -17.41 -12.77
CA GLY A 292 0.23 -18.71 -12.79
C GLY A 292 -0.61 -19.84 -13.38
N ASN A 293 -1.56 -19.53 -14.26
CA ASN A 293 -2.40 -20.52 -14.94
C ASN A 293 -2.03 -20.61 -16.42
N PRO A 294 -2.32 -21.74 -17.09
CA PRO A 294 -2.07 -21.90 -18.52
C PRO A 294 -3.17 -21.23 -19.35
N ILE A 295 -3.47 -19.94 -19.10
CA ILE A 295 -4.51 -19.21 -19.84
C ILE A 295 -4.07 -18.95 -21.29
N GLY A 296 -2.84 -18.45 -21.48
CA GLY A 296 -2.28 -18.14 -22.79
C GLY A 296 -3.12 -17.18 -23.64
N ASP A 297 -2.79 -17.11 -24.93
CA ASP A 297 -3.48 -16.23 -25.89
C ASP A 297 -4.93 -16.63 -26.12
N VAL A 298 -5.21 -17.93 -26.21
CA VAL A 298 -6.56 -18.46 -26.43
C VAL A 298 -7.49 -18.14 -25.25
N GLY A 299 -7.01 -18.31 -24.01
CA GLY A 299 -7.83 -18.01 -22.84
C GLY A 299 -8.06 -16.51 -22.67
N VAL A 300 -7.05 -15.67 -22.96
CA VAL A 300 -7.22 -14.22 -22.86
C VAL A 300 -8.09 -13.65 -23.98
N GLU A 301 -8.10 -14.27 -25.17
CA GLU A 301 -9.06 -13.97 -26.24
C GLU A 301 -10.51 -14.11 -25.73
N LYS A 302 -10.82 -15.19 -25.00
CA LYS A 302 -12.15 -15.36 -24.40
C LYS A 302 -12.48 -14.26 -23.38
N LEU A 303 -11.52 -13.88 -22.55
CA LEU A 303 -11.71 -12.76 -21.62
C LEU A 303 -11.91 -11.43 -22.38
N ALA A 304 -11.22 -11.23 -23.50
CA ALA A 304 -11.40 -10.07 -24.36
C ALA A 304 -12.81 -10.03 -24.99
N GLU A 305 -13.31 -11.16 -25.51
CA GLU A 305 -14.70 -11.28 -25.99
C GLU A 305 -15.71 -10.92 -24.89
N ALA A 306 -15.47 -11.35 -23.64
CA ALA A 306 -16.30 -10.99 -22.50
C ALA A 306 -16.26 -9.48 -22.20
N LEU A 307 -15.09 -8.84 -22.27
CA LEU A 307 -14.95 -7.39 -22.13
C LEU A 307 -15.69 -6.63 -23.26
N GLN A 308 -15.63 -7.13 -24.50
CA GLN A 308 -16.34 -6.58 -25.66
C GLN A 308 -17.86 -6.71 -25.57
N SER A 309 -18.38 -7.53 -24.66
CA SER A 309 -19.83 -7.69 -24.50
C SER A 309 -20.52 -6.47 -23.88
N GLY A 310 -19.76 -5.63 -23.15
CA GLY A 310 -20.30 -4.51 -22.38
C GLY A 310 -21.11 -4.90 -21.14
N LYS A 311 -21.09 -6.18 -20.77
CA LYS A 311 -21.84 -6.73 -19.63
C LYS A 311 -20.98 -6.94 -18.37
N VAL A 312 -19.67 -6.89 -18.52
CA VAL A 312 -18.71 -7.00 -17.40
C VAL A 312 -18.96 -5.93 -16.31
N PRO A 313 -18.79 -6.27 -15.02
CA PRO A 313 -19.07 -5.35 -13.93
C PRO A 313 -18.05 -4.20 -13.83
N GLN A 314 -18.46 -3.07 -13.24
CA GLN A 314 -17.57 -1.97 -12.91
C GLN A 314 -16.62 -2.36 -11.77
N GLY A 315 -15.43 -1.76 -11.78
CA GLY A 315 -14.39 -2.05 -10.79
C GLY A 315 -13.82 -3.47 -10.89
N LEU A 316 -13.98 -4.14 -12.03
CA LEU A 316 -13.39 -5.46 -12.28
C LEU A 316 -11.86 -5.39 -12.22
N THR A 317 -11.25 -6.26 -11.41
CA THR A 317 -9.81 -6.50 -11.43
C THR A 317 -9.54 -7.89 -11.99
N LEU A 318 -8.84 -7.96 -13.12
CA LEU A 318 -8.34 -9.21 -13.70
C LEU A 318 -6.83 -9.31 -13.47
N ASP A 319 -6.42 -10.28 -12.64
CA ASP A 319 -5.02 -10.58 -12.41
C ASP A 319 -4.56 -11.73 -13.31
N LEU A 320 -3.96 -11.39 -14.45
CA LEU A 320 -3.47 -12.31 -15.47
C LEU A 320 -1.94 -12.43 -15.45
N ARG A 321 -1.32 -12.19 -14.30
CA ARG A 321 0.14 -12.29 -14.17
C ARG A 321 0.62 -13.72 -14.44
N ASP A 322 1.78 -13.90 -15.08
CA ASP A 322 2.38 -15.24 -15.18
C ASP A 322 1.42 -16.25 -15.86
N ASN A 323 0.89 -15.90 -17.04
CA ASN A 323 -0.10 -16.70 -17.77
C ASN A 323 0.34 -17.05 -19.19
N ALA A 324 1.62 -16.82 -19.53
CA ALA A 324 2.19 -17.02 -20.86
C ALA A 324 1.40 -16.33 -21.98
N ILE A 325 0.86 -15.14 -21.71
CA ILE A 325 0.16 -14.31 -22.71
C ILE A 325 1.21 -13.62 -23.58
N GLY A 326 1.09 -13.74 -24.89
CA GLY A 326 1.94 -13.08 -25.88
C GLY A 326 1.26 -11.90 -26.55
N ASP A 327 1.89 -11.39 -27.62
CA ASP A 327 1.39 -10.25 -28.39
C ASP A 327 0.01 -10.50 -29.01
N ALA A 328 -0.26 -11.73 -29.49
CA ALA A 328 -1.55 -12.09 -30.08
C ALA A 328 -2.69 -12.05 -29.05
N GLY A 329 -2.45 -12.50 -27.81
CA GLY A 329 -3.43 -12.39 -26.74
C GLY A 329 -3.68 -10.93 -26.33
N VAL A 330 -2.62 -10.12 -26.30
CA VAL A 330 -2.73 -8.68 -26.01
C VAL A 330 -3.45 -7.93 -27.13
N GLU A 331 -3.29 -8.32 -28.39
CA GLU A 331 -4.06 -7.79 -29.52
C GLU A 331 -5.56 -7.93 -29.29
N LYS A 332 -6.02 -9.09 -28.79
CA LYS A 332 -7.43 -9.29 -28.45
C LYS A 332 -7.90 -8.40 -27.31
N LEU A 333 -7.08 -8.23 -26.27
CA LEU A 333 -7.38 -7.25 -25.21
C LEU A 333 -7.44 -5.81 -25.75
N ALA A 334 -6.57 -5.46 -26.69
CA ALA A 334 -6.57 -4.16 -27.35
C ALA A 334 -7.85 -3.93 -28.17
N GLU A 335 -8.25 -4.90 -29.00
CA GLU A 335 -9.53 -4.89 -29.71
C GLU A 335 -10.70 -4.69 -28.73
N ALA A 336 -10.64 -5.34 -27.54
CA ALA A 336 -11.65 -5.15 -26.52
C ALA A 336 -11.70 -3.72 -25.98
N LEU A 337 -10.55 -3.11 -25.67
CA LEU A 337 -10.46 -1.72 -25.24
C LEU A 337 -10.95 -0.74 -26.31
N GLN A 338 -10.68 -1.03 -27.59
CA GLN A 338 -11.15 -0.24 -28.74
C GLN A 338 -12.67 -0.25 -28.90
N SER A 339 -13.36 -1.28 -28.40
CA SER A 339 -14.81 -1.43 -28.57
C SER A 339 -15.64 -0.35 -27.85
N GLY A 340 -15.07 0.36 -26.87
CA GLY A 340 -15.79 1.36 -26.05
C GLY A 340 -16.80 0.77 -25.08
N LYS A 341 -16.89 -0.55 -24.98
CA LYS A 341 -17.84 -1.27 -24.12
C LYS A 341 -17.24 -1.66 -22.76
N VAL A 342 -15.93 -1.51 -22.60
CA VAL A 342 -15.23 -1.86 -21.37
C VAL A 342 -15.62 -0.91 -20.23
N PRO A 343 -15.97 -1.42 -19.04
CA PRO A 343 -16.47 -0.60 -17.94
C PRO A 343 -15.35 0.24 -17.32
N GLN A 344 -15.77 1.33 -16.66
CA GLN A 344 -14.86 2.18 -15.90
C GLN A 344 -14.26 1.42 -14.69
N GLY A 345 -13.04 1.80 -14.31
CA GLY A 345 -12.33 1.20 -13.18
C GLY A 345 -11.77 -0.20 -13.44
N LEU A 346 -11.65 -0.62 -14.71
CA LEU A 346 -10.97 -1.86 -15.08
C LEU A 346 -9.49 -1.80 -14.69
N THR A 347 -9.03 -2.80 -13.93
CA THR A 347 -7.61 -3.05 -13.67
C THR A 347 -7.18 -4.34 -14.36
N LEU A 348 -6.28 -4.23 -15.34
CA LEU A 348 -5.64 -5.37 -16.00
C LEU A 348 -4.21 -5.54 -15.49
N LYS A 349 -3.91 -6.66 -14.84
CA LYS A 349 -2.56 -7.00 -14.41
C LYS A 349 -1.96 -8.06 -15.35
N LEU A 350 -1.05 -7.64 -16.21
CA LEU A 350 -0.39 -8.45 -17.25
C LEU A 350 1.10 -8.68 -16.96
N ARG A 351 1.55 -8.49 -15.72
CA ARG A 351 2.97 -8.63 -15.35
C ARG A 351 3.49 -10.06 -15.57
N CYS A 352 4.77 -10.21 -15.93
CA CYS A 352 5.42 -11.53 -16.13
C CYS A 352 4.67 -12.35 -17.19
N ASN A 353 4.50 -11.76 -18.38
CA ASN A 353 3.99 -12.45 -19.57
C ASN A 353 5.03 -12.26 -20.69
N ASN A 354 4.70 -12.68 -21.91
CA ASN A 354 5.60 -12.64 -23.06
C ASN A 354 5.19 -11.50 -24.02
N ILE A 355 4.89 -10.33 -23.47
CA ILE A 355 4.41 -9.18 -24.25
C ILE A 355 5.62 -8.39 -24.76
N GLY A 356 5.75 -8.30 -26.08
CA GLY A 356 6.80 -7.55 -26.76
C GLY A 356 6.33 -6.17 -27.23
N ALA A 357 7.17 -5.57 -28.09
CA ALA A 357 6.86 -4.30 -28.74
C ALA A 357 5.57 -4.36 -29.60
N ALA A 358 5.28 -5.48 -30.26
CA ALA A 358 4.08 -5.62 -31.08
C ALA A 358 2.79 -5.65 -30.24
N GLY A 359 2.80 -6.30 -29.07
CA GLY A 359 1.68 -6.25 -28.14
C GLY A 359 1.48 -4.85 -27.56
N ALA A 360 2.57 -4.13 -27.27
CA ALA A 360 2.52 -2.73 -26.85
C ALA A 360 1.97 -1.81 -27.95
N GLU A 361 2.30 -2.06 -29.22
CA GLU A 361 1.72 -1.36 -30.38
C GLU A 361 0.20 -1.53 -30.44
N LYS A 362 -0.31 -2.75 -30.23
CA LYS A 362 -1.77 -2.98 -30.20
C LYS A 362 -2.44 -2.26 -29.05
N LEU A 363 -1.83 -2.25 -27.86
CA LEU A 363 -2.34 -1.43 -26.75
C LEU A 363 -2.31 0.07 -27.08
N ALA A 364 -1.27 0.55 -27.77
CA ALA A 364 -1.18 1.93 -28.22
C ALA A 364 -2.30 2.28 -29.21
N GLU A 365 -2.56 1.46 -30.23
CA GLU A 365 -3.70 1.60 -31.14
C GLU A 365 -5.02 1.69 -30.35
N ALA A 366 -5.17 0.88 -29.30
CA ALA A 366 -6.35 0.92 -28.45
C ALA A 366 -6.51 2.23 -27.67
N LEU A 367 -5.43 2.79 -27.14
CA LEU A 367 -5.44 4.09 -26.48
C LEU A 367 -5.72 5.22 -27.49
N GLN A 368 -5.21 5.11 -28.72
CA GLN A 368 -5.45 6.06 -29.83
C GLN A 368 -6.89 6.03 -30.35
N SER A 369 -7.67 4.99 -30.05
CA SER A 369 -9.08 4.93 -30.48
C SER A 369 -9.96 5.96 -29.76
N GLY A 370 -9.57 6.41 -28.55
CA GLY A 370 -10.40 7.26 -27.68
C GLY A 370 -11.48 6.50 -26.91
N ASN A 371 -11.58 5.18 -27.09
CA ASN A 371 -12.63 4.35 -26.51
C ASN A 371 -12.20 3.62 -25.22
N ALA A 372 -10.90 3.67 -24.88
CA ALA A 372 -10.41 3.08 -23.64
C ALA A 372 -11.05 3.75 -22.40
N PRO A 373 -11.38 2.99 -21.34
CA PRO A 373 -12.10 3.51 -20.19
C PRO A 373 -11.26 4.49 -19.37
N GLN A 374 -11.94 5.47 -18.76
CA GLN A 374 -11.31 6.41 -17.82
C GLN A 374 -10.77 5.66 -16.58
N GLY A 375 -9.60 6.09 -16.10
CA GLY A 375 -8.93 5.44 -14.96
C GLY A 375 -8.33 4.06 -15.27
N LEU A 376 -8.13 3.73 -16.56
CA LEU A 376 -7.50 2.48 -16.97
C LEU A 376 -6.12 2.32 -16.33
N THR A 377 -5.90 1.17 -15.70
CA THR A 377 -4.58 0.76 -15.20
C THR A 377 -4.09 -0.44 -16.01
N LEU A 378 -3.00 -0.24 -16.75
CA LEU A 378 -2.26 -1.29 -17.45
C LEU A 378 -0.98 -1.59 -16.69
N ASN A 379 -0.92 -2.76 -16.05
CA ASN A 379 0.30 -3.22 -15.41
C ASN A 379 1.04 -4.21 -16.31
N LEU A 380 2.04 -3.69 -17.03
CA LEU A 380 2.86 -4.36 -18.02
C LEU A 380 4.27 -4.70 -17.50
N ARG A 381 4.48 -4.64 -16.18
CA ARG A 381 5.79 -4.90 -15.56
C ARG A 381 6.38 -6.26 -15.93
N CYS A 382 7.70 -6.38 -16.07
CA CYS A 382 8.39 -7.65 -16.35
C CYS A 382 7.83 -8.33 -17.62
N ASN A 383 7.87 -7.61 -18.73
CA ASN A 383 7.63 -8.10 -20.09
C ASN A 383 8.79 -7.59 -20.98
N ASP A 384 8.75 -7.86 -22.28
CA ASP A 384 9.84 -7.55 -23.22
C ASP A 384 9.47 -6.37 -24.13
N ILE A 385 8.83 -5.32 -23.57
CA ILE A 385 8.29 -4.19 -24.34
C ILE A 385 9.39 -3.38 -25.03
N GLY A 386 10.49 -3.08 -24.32
CA GLY A 386 11.62 -2.30 -24.81
C GLY A 386 11.25 -0.89 -25.27
N ASP A 387 12.24 -0.18 -25.81
CA ASP A 387 12.06 1.19 -26.32
C ASP A 387 11.07 1.27 -27.49
N ALA A 388 11.07 0.28 -28.38
CA ALA A 388 10.17 0.24 -29.54
C ALA A 388 8.70 0.17 -29.12
N GLY A 389 8.37 -0.64 -28.10
CA GLY A 389 7.01 -0.70 -27.57
C GLY A 389 6.63 0.58 -26.81
N VAL A 390 7.58 1.19 -26.10
CA VAL A 390 7.37 2.49 -25.43
C VAL A 390 7.15 3.62 -26.43
N GLU A 391 7.84 3.63 -27.57
CA GLU A 391 7.62 4.58 -28.65
C GLU A 391 6.16 4.56 -29.13
N LYS A 392 5.59 3.36 -29.32
CA LYS A 392 4.18 3.22 -29.69
C LYS A 392 3.23 3.74 -28.60
N LEU A 393 3.50 3.43 -27.34
CA LEU A 393 2.72 3.99 -26.24
C LEU A 393 2.84 5.52 -26.17
N ALA A 394 4.01 6.09 -26.48
CA ALA A 394 4.23 7.52 -26.54
C ALA A 394 3.44 8.18 -27.70
N GLU A 395 3.46 7.60 -28.90
CA GLU A 395 2.60 8.03 -30.03
C GLU A 395 1.12 8.06 -29.60
N ALA A 396 0.67 7.07 -28.82
CA ALA A 396 -0.69 7.05 -28.30
C ALA A 396 -1.01 8.17 -27.31
N LEU A 397 -0.08 8.52 -26.41
CA LEU A 397 -0.22 9.66 -25.51
C LEU A 397 -0.25 10.98 -26.30
N GLN A 398 0.56 11.10 -27.35
CA GLN A 398 0.62 12.27 -28.23
C GLN A 398 -0.67 12.49 -29.04
N SER A 399 -1.46 11.43 -29.27
CA SER A 399 -2.71 11.51 -30.04
C SER A 399 -3.81 12.35 -29.38
N GLY A 400 -3.73 12.61 -28.07
CA GLY A 400 -4.77 13.32 -27.30
C GLY A 400 -6.03 12.53 -27.01
N LYS A 401 -6.05 11.23 -27.38
CA LYS A 401 -7.22 10.35 -27.22
C LYS A 401 -7.08 9.37 -26.05
N ALA A 402 -5.90 9.27 -25.45
CA ALA A 402 -5.69 8.44 -24.27
C ALA A 402 -6.62 8.86 -23.10
N PRO A 403 -7.13 7.92 -22.30
CA PRO A 403 -8.08 8.24 -21.23
C PRO A 403 -7.43 9.04 -20.10
N GLN A 404 -8.23 9.88 -19.43
CA GLN A 404 -7.81 10.59 -18.22
C GLN A 404 -7.51 9.58 -17.11
N ARG A 405 -6.58 9.95 -16.22
CA ARG A 405 -6.11 9.11 -15.10
C ARG A 405 -5.55 7.76 -15.55
N LEU A 406 -4.97 7.70 -16.74
CA LEU A 406 -4.27 6.53 -17.26
C LEU A 406 -3.05 6.21 -16.39
N THR A 407 -2.91 4.95 -16.00
CA THR A 407 -1.72 4.43 -15.32
C THR A 407 -1.04 3.37 -16.17
N LEU A 408 0.18 3.66 -16.62
CA LEU A 408 1.05 2.72 -17.33
C LEU A 408 2.17 2.27 -16.39
N LYS A 409 2.19 0.98 -16.03
CA LYS A 409 3.29 0.39 -15.26
C LYS A 409 4.20 -0.42 -16.18
N LEU A 410 5.34 0.17 -16.50
CA LEU A 410 6.35 -0.27 -17.45
C LEU A 410 7.66 -0.68 -16.75
N TYR A 411 7.63 -0.89 -15.44
CA TYR A 411 8.80 -1.31 -14.66
C TYR A 411 9.41 -2.62 -15.21
N ASN A 412 10.73 -2.64 -15.43
CA ASN A 412 11.52 -3.82 -15.82
C ASN A 412 11.01 -4.36 -17.15
N ASN A 413 11.16 -3.53 -18.17
CA ASN A 413 10.82 -3.81 -19.56
C ASN A 413 11.97 -3.43 -20.50
N ASP A 414 13.20 -3.40 -19.98
CA ASP A 414 14.42 -3.04 -20.73
C ASP A 414 14.32 -1.70 -21.45
N ILE A 415 13.71 -0.71 -20.78
CA ILE A 415 13.58 0.66 -21.29
C ILE A 415 14.84 1.43 -20.95
N VAL A 416 15.39 2.17 -21.90
CA VAL A 416 16.56 3.03 -21.69
C VAL A 416 16.25 4.48 -22.02
N ASP A 417 17.27 5.34 -22.03
CA ASP A 417 17.12 6.78 -22.29
C ASP A 417 16.38 7.10 -23.60
N ALA A 418 16.56 6.30 -24.65
CA ALA A 418 15.88 6.49 -25.94
C ALA A 418 14.36 6.24 -25.86
N GLY A 419 13.91 5.22 -25.13
CA GLY A 419 12.49 5.01 -24.86
C GLY A 419 11.87 6.13 -24.03
N VAL A 420 12.62 6.65 -23.05
CA VAL A 420 12.19 7.81 -22.24
C VAL A 420 12.11 9.10 -23.05
N GLU A 421 13.01 9.29 -24.02
CA GLU A 421 12.95 10.41 -24.96
C GLU A 421 11.60 10.45 -25.69
N LYS A 422 11.10 9.30 -26.14
CA LYS A 422 9.77 9.21 -26.78
C LYS A 422 8.64 9.58 -25.83
N LEU A 423 8.67 9.12 -24.59
CA LEU A 423 7.69 9.54 -23.57
C LEU A 423 7.78 11.06 -23.31
N ALA A 424 8.99 11.63 -23.29
CA ALA A 424 9.19 13.06 -23.12
C ALA A 424 8.61 13.87 -24.29
N GLU A 425 8.85 13.44 -25.55
CA GLU A 425 8.22 14.03 -26.75
C GLU A 425 6.69 14.03 -26.63
N ALA A 426 6.10 12.92 -26.16
CA ALA A 426 4.67 12.82 -25.95
C ALA A 426 4.15 13.79 -24.87
N LEU A 427 4.89 13.98 -23.77
CA LEU A 427 4.56 14.97 -22.73
C LEU A 427 4.68 16.41 -23.27
N GLN A 428 5.68 16.69 -24.12
CA GLN A 428 5.88 18.00 -24.78
C GLN A 428 4.79 18.33 -25.80
N SER A 429 4.02 17.35 -26.27
CA SER A 429 2.94 17.61 -27.23
C SER A 429 1.79 18.42 -26.63
N GLY A 430 1.58 18.36 -25.30
CA GLY A 430 0.41 18.93 -24.63
C GLY A 430 -0.85 18.07 -24.68
N ASN A 431 -0.78 16.90 -25.32
CA ASN A 431 -1.92 16.01 -25.53
C ASN A 431 -2.01 14.87 -24.52
N ALA A 432 -0.97 14.65 -23.72
CA ALA A 432 -0.98 13.62 -22.68
C ALA A 432 -2.12 13.86 -21.65
N PRO A 433 -2.78 12.80 -21.15
CA PRO A 433 -3.96 12.95 -20.30
C PRO A 433 -3.64 13.50 -18.89
N GLN A 434 -4.60 14.20 -18.29
CA GLN A 434 -4.51 14.66 -16.89
C GLN A 434 -4.50 13.47 -15.93
N GLY A 435 -3.69 13.57 -14.87
CA GLY A 435 -3.50 12.49 -13.91
C GLY A 435 -2.76 11.28 -14.48
N LEU A 436 -1.99 11.44 -15.55
CA LEU A 436 -1.14 10.39 -16.12
C LEU A 436 -0.13 9.89 -15.08
N THR A 437 -0.04 8.58 -14.91
CA THR A 437 1.00 7.93 -14.12
C THR A 437 1.87 7.06 -15.03
N LEU A 438 3.15 7.39 -15.11
CA LEU A 438 4.19 6.59 -15.76
C LEU A 438 5.06 5.95 -14.67
N ASP A 439 5.02 4.63 -14.58
CA ASP A 439 5.84 3.86 -13.66
C ASP A 439 6.93 3.11 -14.40
N LEU A 440 8.14 3.67 -14.37
CA LEU A 440 9.35 3.30 -15.11
C LEU A 440 10.44 2.75 -14.19
N ARG A 441 10.07 2.20 -13.02
CA ARG A 441 11.02 1.63 -12.06
C ARG A 441 11.89 0.51 -12.64
N GLU A 442 13.07 0.27 -12.06
CA GLU A 442 14.05 -0.76 -12.47
C GLU A 442 14.11 -0.93 -14.00
N ASN A 443 14.49 0.16 -14.66
CA ASN A 443 14.89 0.19 -16.06
C ASN A 443 16.33 0.74 -16.09
N ASP A 444 16.89 0.99 -17.28
CA ASP A 444 18.25 1.54 -17.41
C ASP A 444 18.22 3.00 -17.87
N ILE A 445 17.48 3.83 -17.11
CA ILE A 445 17.34 5.27 -17.37
C ILE A 445 18.45 6.02 -16.64
N GLY A 446 19.25 6.78 -17.38
CA GLY A 446 20.36 7.58 -16.89
C GLY A 446 20.08 9.08 -16.87
N ALA A 447 21.17 9.86 -16.82
CA ALA A 447 21.11 11.32 -16.86
C ALA A 447 20.47 11.86 -18.14
N ALA A 448 20.71 11.22 -19.30
CA ALA A 448 20.16 11.68 -20.57
C ALA A 448 18.64 11.49 -20.65
N GLY A 449 18.10 10.37 -20.16
CA GLY A 449 16.65 10.19 -20.07
C GLY A 449 16.01 11.17 -19.09
N ALA A 450 16.67 11.45 -17.96
CA ALA A 450 16.23 12.47 -17.02
C ALA A 450 16.25 13.89 -17.62
N GLU A 451 17.24 14.21 -18.46
CA GLU A 451 17.30 15.47 -19.23
C GLU A 451 16.10 15.60 -20.17
N LYS A 452 15.74 14.55 -20.91
CA LYS A 452 14.55 14.59 -21.79
C LYS A 452 13.26 14.79 -21.01
N LEU A 453 13.10 14.13 -19.87
CA LEU A 453 11.95 14.39 -18.98
C LEU A 453 11.95 15.84 -18.46
N ALA A 454 13.12 16.39 -18.15
CA ALA A 454 13.25 17.78 -17.72
C ALA A 454 12.84 18.77 -18.82
N GLU A 455 13.30 18.58 -20.05
CA GLU A 455 12.86 19.36 -21.22
C GLU A 455 11.33 19.32 -21.37
N ALA A 456 10.73 18.14 -21.16
CA ALA A 456 9.28 17.98 -21.21
C ALA A 456 8.54 18.77 -20.13
N LEU A 457 9.04 18.74 -18.89
CA LEU A 457 8.47 19.52 -17.79
C LEU A 457 8.66 21.04 -18.00
N GLN A 458 9.80 21.45 -18.55
CA GLN A 458 10.11 22.86 -18.84
C GLN A 458 9.24 23.44 -19.98
N SER A 459 8.72 22.60 -20.86
CA SER A 459 7.86 23.02 -21.99
C SER A 459 6.54 23.68 -21.57
N GLY A 460 6.09 23.47 -20.33
CA GLY A 460 4.79 23.96 -19.84
C GLY A 460 3.58 23.19 -20.35
N LYS A 461 3.80 22.11 -21.11
CA LYS A 461 2.74 21.32 -21.76
C LYS A 461 2.45 19.99 -21.07
N ALA A 462 3.32 19.54 -20.16
CA ALA A 462 3.09 18.33 -19.39
C ALA A 462 1.77 18.43 -18.58
N PRO A 463 1.00 17.33 -18.43
CA PRO A 463 -0.31 17.36 -17.81
C PRO A 463 -0.26 17.60 -16.29
N GLN A 464 -1.32 18.19 -15.74
CA GLN A 464 -1.49 18.35 -14.29
C GLN A 464 -1.68 16.99 -13.62
N GLY A 465 -1.16 16.86 -12.39
CA GLY A 465 -1.19 15.60 -11.65
C GLY A 465 -0.31 14.50 -12.26
N LEU A 466 0.65 14.85 -13.11
CA LEU A 466 1.61 13.90 -13.68
C LEU A 466 2.39 13.21 -12.56
N THR A 467 2.48 11.88 -12.63
CA THR A 467 3.32 11.07 -11.76
C THR A 467 4.37 10.34 -12.58
N LEU A 468 5.65 10.62 -12.28
CA LEU A 468 6.82 9.93 -12.83
C LEU A 468 7.46 9.10 -11.71
N ASN A 469 7.32 7.77 -11.78
CA ASN A 469 8.04 6.85 -10.89
C ASN A 469 9.27 6.31 -11.59
N LEU A 470 10.45 6.77 -11.14
CA LEU A 470 11.77 6.38 -11.63
C LEU A 470 12.65 5.65 -10.59
N PRO A 471 12.14 5.00 -9.51
CA PRO A 471 13.05 4.27 -8.63
C PRO A 471 13.88 3.16 -9.26
N TYR A 472 15.07 2.93 -8.69
CA TYR A 472 16.00 1.88 -9.13
C TYR A 472 16.42 2.04 -10.60
N ASN A 473 16.66 3.27 -11.03
CA ASN A 473 17.31 3.58 -12.31
C ASN A 473 18.74 4.08 -12.03
N ARG A 474 19.43 4.61 -13.04
CA ARG A 474 20.81 5.14 -12.96
C ARG A 474 20.84 6.67 -13.08
N ILE A 475 19.82 7.35 -12.57
CA ILE A 475 19.77 8.81 -12.59
C ILE A 475 20.76 9.35 -11.56
N ASP A 476 21.73 10.12 -12.00
CA ASP A 476 22.76 10.70 -11.13
C ASP A 476 22.50 12.19 -10.82
N ASP A 477 23.47 12.84 -10.19
CA ASP A 477 23.42 14.28 -9.90
C ASP A 477 23.23 15.16 -11.14
N ALA A 478 23.76 14.77 -12.31
CA ALA A 478 23.61 15.53 -13.55
C ALA A 478 22.19 15.43 -14.11
N GLY A 479 21.59 14.22 -14.08
CA GLY A 479 20.19 14.04 -14.42
C GLY A 479 19.24 14.83 -13.50
N VAL A 480 19.54 14.84 -12.20
CA VAL A 480 18.77 15.61 -11.21
C VAL A 480 18.94 17.12 -11.38
N GLU A 481 20.12 17.59 -11.77
CA GLU A 481 20.34 19.01 -12.10
C GLU A 481 19.38 19.47 -13.19
N LYS A 482 19.21 18.69 -14.26
CA LYS A 482 18.24 19.00 -15.33
C LYS A 482 16.81 19.03 -14.82
N LEU A 483 16.41 18.04 -14.02
CA LEU A 483 15.08 18.04 -13.39
C LEU A 483 14.88 19.27 -12.49
N ALA A 484 15.91 19.72 -11.78
CA ALA A 484 15.88 20.92 -10.96
C ALA A 484 15.73 22.21 -11.80
N GLU A 485 16.46 22.33 -12.91
CA GLU A 485 16.30 23.42 -13.88
C GLU A 485 14.86 23.50 -14.39
N ALA A 486 14.24 22.36 -14.70
CA ALA A 486 12.85 22.30 -15.12
C ALA A 486 11.87 22.76 -14.03
N LEU A 487 12.10 22.41 -12.76
CA LEU A 487 11.31 22.91 -11.62
C LEU A 487 11.50 24.42 -11.41
N GLN A 488 12.71 24.94 -11.66
CA GLN A 488 13.03 26.36 -11.53
C GLN A 488 12.41 27.22 -12.64
N SER A 489 12.11 26.63 -13.81
CA SER A 489 11.50 27.32 -14.95
C SER A 489 10.12 27.91 -14.68
N GLY A 490 9.39 27.39 -13.68
CA GLY A 490 8.01 27.78 -13.39
C GLY A 490 6.95 27.11 -14.28
N ASN A 491 7.38 26.28 -15.24
CA ASN A 491 6.50 25.64 -16.22
C ASN A 491 6.08 24.22 -15.84
N ALA A 492 6.74 23.60 -14.85
CA ALA A 492 6.38 22.26 -14.41
C ALA A 492 4.91 22.20 -13.89
N PRO A 493 4.19 21.09 -14.15
CA PRO A 493 2.76 21.00 -13.83
C PRO A 493 2.49 20.97 -12.32
N GLN A 494 1.34 21.49 -11.91
CA GLN A 494 0.85 21.39 -10.53
C GLN A 494 0.50 19.93 -10.20
N GLY A 495 0.72 19.56 -8.94
CA GLY A 495 0.52 18.19 -8.47
C GLY A 495 1.54 17.19 -9.04
N LEU A 496 2.66 17.65 -9.60
CA LEU A 496 3.73 16.80 -10.09
C LEU A 496 4.24 15.89 -8.96
N THR A 497 4.26 14.59 -9.21
CA THR A 497 4.97 13.61 -8.38
C THR A 497 6.18 13.11 -9.12
N LEU A 498 7.37 13.39 -8.60
CA LEU A 498 8.65 12.93 -9.11
C LEU A 498 9.30 12.03 -8.07
N ASN A 499 9.32 10.74 -8.37
CA ASN A 499 9.88 9.73 -7.48
C ASN A 499 11.20 9.23 -8.03
N LEU A 500 12.28 9.56 -7.32
CA LEU A 500 13.69 9.32 -7.67
C LEU A 500 14.38 8.45 -6.60
N ARG A 501 13.62 7.70 -5.80
CA ARG A 501 14.17 6.80 -4.78
C ARG A 501 15.15 5.80 -5.38
N CYS A 502 16.21 5.39 -4.68
CA CYS A 502 17.16 4.38 -5.18
C CYS A 502 17.73 4.73 -6.55
N ASN A 503 18.33 5.91 -6.67
CA ASN A 503 19.11 6.32 -7.82
C ASN A 503 20.51 6.74 -7.32
N ASP A 504 21.36 7.26 -8.20
CA ASP A 504 22.74 7.62 -7.88
C ASP A 504 22.86 9.11 -7.49
N ILE A 505 21.92 9.57 -6.65
CA ILE A 505 21.80 11.00 -6.27
C ILE A 505 22.61 11.29 -5.01
N GLY A 506 23.53 12.23 -5.12
CA GLY A 506 24.39 12.72 -4.07
C GLY A 506 23.98 14.09 -3.53
N ALA A 507 24.93 14.75 -2.85
CA ALA A 507 24.69 16.08 -2.29
C ALA A 507 24.58 17.17 -3.37
N ALA A 508 25.23 17.00 -4.53
CA ALA A 508 25.24 18.01 -5.58
C ALA A 508 23.89 18.08 -6.31
N GLY A 509 23.28 16.94 -6.66
CA GLY A 509 21.95 16.91 -7.27
C GLY A 509 20.89 17.46 -6.31
N VAL A 510 20.98 17.12 -5.02
CA VAL A 510 20.09 17.67 -3.99
C VAL A 510 20.29 19.18 -3.79
N GLU A 511 21.50 19.70 -3.92
CA GLU A 511 21.76 21.14 -3.90
C GLU A 511 21.00 21.85 -5.02
N LYS A 512 21.01 21.30 -6.24
CA LYS A 512 20.24 21.85 -7.37
C LYS A 512 18.74 21.81 -7.12
N LEU A 513 18.21 20.72 -6.58
CA LEU A 513 16.80 20.66 -6.17
C LEU A 513 16.47 21.70 -5.10
N ALA A 514 17.38 21.92 -4.14
CA ALA A 514 17.21 22.93 -3.11
C ALA A 514 17.18 24.36 -3.70
N GLU A 515 18.05 24.66 -4.67
CA GLU A 515 18.03 25.92 -5.43
C GLU A 515 16.71 26.12 -6.17
N ALA A 516 16.21 25.06 -6.83
CA ALA A 516 14.92 25.10 -7.51
C ALA A 516 13.75 25.39 -6.54
N LEU A 517 13.74 24.78 -5.35
CA LEU A 517 12.75 25.08 -4.30
C LEU A 517 12.90 26.51 -3.75
N GLN A 518 14.12 27.01 -3.65
CA GLN A 518 14.42 28.36 -3.18
C GLN A 518 14.06 29.43 -4.21
N SER A 519 13.99 29.11 -5.51
CA SER A 519 13.58 30.07 -6.54
C SER A 519 12.17 30.62 -6.30
N GLY A 520 11.26 29.77 -5.80
CA GLY A 520 9.83 30.05 -5.67
C GLY A 520 9.00 29.66 -6.89
N SER A 521 9.63 29.10 -7.93
CA SER A 521 8.98 28.71 -9.19
C SER A 521 8.45 27.27 -9.19
N ALA A 522 8.90 26.43 -8.26
CA ALA A 522 8.46 25.03 -8.20
C ALA A 522 6.93 24.91 -8.04
N PRO A 523 6.29 23.90 -8.64
CA PRO A 523 4.83 23.78 -8.69
C PRO A 523 4.22 23.47 -7.31
N GLN A 524 2.99 23.93 -7.08
CA GLN A 524 2.20 23.55 -5.91
C GLN A 524 1.83 22.07 -5.96
N GLY A 525 1.74 21.46 -4.79
CA GLY A 525 1.47 20.02 -4.65
C GLY A 525 2.62 19.13 -5.14
N LEU A 526 3.82 19.68 -5.36
CA LEU A 526 5.00 18.92 -5.73
C LEU A 526 5.30 17.83 -4.69
N THR A 527 5.45 16.60 -5.16
CA THR A 527 5.97 15.49 -4.36
C THR A 527 7.32 15.06 -4.90
N LEU A 528 8.38 15.17 -4.08
CA LEU A 528 9.71 14.65 -4.37
C LEU A 528 10.02 13.48 -3.44
N ASP A 529 10.28 12.31 -4.02
CA ASP A 529 10.75 11.15 -3.28
C ASP A 529 12.23 10.90 -3.59
N LEU A 530 13.08 11.14 -2.60
CA LEU A 530 14.54 11.04 -2.69
C LEU A 530 15.08 9.96 -1.74
N ARG A 531 14.22 9.05 -1.26
CA ARG A 531 14.63 8.01 -0.31
C ARG A 531 15.70 7.08 -0.88
N GLU A 532 16.48 6.44 -0.02
CA GLU A 532 17.46 5.42 -0.43
C GLU A 532 18.41 5.92 -1.54
N ASN A 533 18.90 7.15 -1.41
CA ASN A 533 19.95 7.73 -2.26
C ASN A 533 21.23 7.95 -1.40
N ALA A 534 22.28 8.50 -2.00
CA ALA A 534 23.54 8.80 -1.30
C ALA A 534 23.58 10.24 -0.75
N ILE A 535 22.45 10.75 -0.24
CA ILE A 535 22.36 12.14 0.22
C ILE A 535 23.13 12.31 1.53
N GLY A 536 24.26 13.01 1.47
CA GLY A 536 25.06 13.37 2.63
C GLY A 536 24.51 14.59 3.40
N ALA A 537 25.11 14.88 4.56
CA ALA A 537 24.72 16.00 5.42
C ALA A 537 24.72 17.37 4.71
N ALA A 538 25.62 17.57 3.74
CA ALA A 538 25.68 18.79 2.94
C ALA A 538 24.41 18.99 2.10
N GLY A 539 23.89 17.95 1.46
CA GLY A 539 22.63 18.02 0.69
C GLY A 539 21.44 18.36 1.58
N PHE A 540 21.36 17.74 2.77
CA PHE A 540 20.32 18.08 3.74
C PHE A 540 20.41 19.51 4.28
N GLU A 541 21.62 20.05 4.45
CA GLU A 541 21.82 21.44 4.84
C GLU A 541 21.26 22.40 3.78
N LYS A 542 21.48 22.09 2.50
CA LYS A 542 20.95 22.88 1.38
C LYS A 542 19.42 22.83 1.35
N LEU A 543 18.83 21.63 1.50
CA LEU A 543 17.37 21.49 1.62
C LEU A 543 16.79 22.27 2.80
N ALA A 544 17.45 22.23 3.96
CA ALA A 544 17.01 23.00 5.12
C ALA A 544 16.98 24.50 4.84
N LYS A 545 18.04 25.04 4.21
CA LYS A 545 18.11 26.45 3.80
C LYS A 545 17.03 26.81 2.78
N ALA A 546 16.79 25.96 1.79
CA ALA A 546 15.73 26.17 0.81
C ALA A 546 14.34 26.24 1.48
N LEU A 547 14.06 25.35 2.44
CA LEU A 547 12.81 25.37 3.21
C LEU A 547 12.69 26.61 4.12
N GLN A 548 13.81 27.08 4.69
CA GLN A 548 13.83 28.30 5.52
C GLN A 548 13.48 29.55 4.72
N SER A 549 13.82 29.59 3.43
CA SER A 549 13.63 30.76 2.55
C SER A 549 12.18 31.25 2.43
N GLY A 550 11.19 30.43 2.78
CA GLY A 550 9.76 30.76 2.60
C GLY A 550 9.22 30.55 1.18
N ARG A 551 10.10 30.23 0.23
CA ARG A 551 9.76 30.15 -1.20
C ARG A 551 9.32 28.76 -1.66
N ALA A 552 9.54 27.72 -0.85
CA ALA A 552 9.03 26.38 -1.13
C ALA A 552 7.51 26.39 -1.44
N PRO A 553 7.05 25.56 -2.39
CA PRO A 553 5.66 25.58 -2.83
C PRO A 553 4.69 25.09 -1.75
N LYS A 554 3.44 25.54 -1.86
CA LYS A 554 2.36 25.06 -0.99
C LYS A 554 2.07 23.59 -1.32
N GLY A 555 1.87 22.76 -0.30
CA GLY A 555 1.60 21.33 -0.45
C GLY A 555 2.82 20.50 -0.84
N LEU A 556 4.04 21.03 -0.70
CA LEU A 556 5.28 20.28 -0.95
C LEU A 556 5.33 19.02 -0.06
N THR A 557 5.57 17.87 -0.68
CA THR A 557 5.89 16.63 0.03
C THR A 557 7.32 16.21 -0.31
N LEU A 558 8.19 16.11 0.71
CA LEU A 558 9.55 15.57 0.56
C LEU A 558 9.66 14.23 1.29
N LYS A 559 10.13 13.19 0.61
CA LYS A 559 10.44 11.90 1.25
C LYS A 559 11.95 11.70 1.22
N LEU A 560 12.55 11.61 2.41
CA LEU A 560 14.00 11.71 2.62
C LEU A 560 14.59 10.53 3.41
N GLY A 561 13.75 9.59 3.85
CA GLY A 561 14.16 8.42 4.63
C GLY A 561 15.24 7.58 3.96
N ASP A 562 15.94 6.79 4.76
CA ASP A 562 16.97 5.83 4.32
C ASP A 562 18.10 6.50 3.50
N ASN A 563 18.44 7.72 3.88
CA ASN A 563 19.63 8.47 3.47
C ASN A 563 20.52 8.73 4.70
N LEU A 564 21.71 9.30 4.50
CA LEU A 564 22.66 9.63 5.58
C LEU A 564 22.31 10.94 6.30
N ILE A 565 21.10 11.04 6.84
CA ILE A 565 20.65 12.23 7.59
C ILE A 565 21.20 12.23 9.02
N SER A 566 21.94 13.28 9.39
CA SER A 566 22.36 13.48 10.78
C SER A 566 21.21 14.08 11.61
N ASP A 567 21.20 13.85 12.92
CA ASP A 567 20.24 14.47 13.85
C ASP A 567 20.24 16.01 13.76
N ALA A 568 21.41 16.61 13.53
CA ALA A 568 21.55 18.04 13.36
C ALA A 568 20.83 18.54 12.10
N SER A 569 21.04 17.86 10.97
CA SER A 569 20.37 18.15 9.70
C SER A 569 18.86 17.92 9.80
N ALA A 570 18.44 16.82 10.45
CA ALA A 570 17.04 16.50 10.71
C ALA A 570 16.34 17.59 11.54
N LYS A 571 16.99 18.09 12.61
CA LYS A 571 16.48 19.21 13.43
C LYS A 571 16.33 20.50 12.62
N LYS A 572 17.29 20.82 11.75
CA LYS A 572 17.22 22.02 10.90
C LYS A 572 16.04 21.97 9.93
N ILE A 573 15.85 20.83 9.27
CA ILE A 573 14.70 20.61 8.38
C ILE A 573 13.39 20.67 9.17
N ALA A 574 13.32 20.00 10.33
CA ALA A 574 12.14 20.01 11.20
C ALA A 574 11.74 21.42 11.65
N ARG A 575 12.70 22.25 12.08
CA ARG A 575 12.46 23.66 12.46
C ARG A 575 11.97 24.49 11.27
N ALA A 576 12.59 24.31 10.09
CA ALA A 576 12.18 25.01 8.88
C ALA A 576 10.71 24.71 8.53
N ILE A 577 10.33 23.44 8.54
CA ILE A 577 8.96 23.02 8.23
C ILE A 577 7.97 23.53 9.27
N ALA A 578 8.30 23.45 10.56
CA ALA A 578 7.44 23.94 11.63
C ALA A 578 7.13 25.43 11.43
N TYR A 579 8.14 26.23 11.08
CA TYR A 579 7.98 27.63 10.75
C TYR A 579 7.08 27.84 9.52
N GLN A 580 7.40 27.18 8.40
CA GLN A 580 6.64 27.33 7.15
C GLN A 580 5.16 26.91 7.28
N ASN A 581 4.88 25.87 8.08
CA ASN A 581 3.51 25.38 8.27
C ASN A 581 2.73 26.24 9.25
N HIS A 582 3.36 26.72 10.33
CA HIS A 582 2.67 27.50 11.34
C HIS A 582 2.43 28.95 10.90
N PHE A 583 3.46 29.61 10.36
CA PHE A 583 3.41 31.03 10.02
C PHE A 583 3.02 31.28 8.56
N ASN A 584 3.54 30.48 7.63
CA ASN A 584 3.30 30.69 6.19
C ASN A 584 2.19 29.80 5.61
N LYS A 585 1.56 28.95 6.43
CA LYS A 585 0.44 28.06 6.04
C LYS A 585 0.72 27.22 4.78
N LYS A 586 1.98 26.80 4.60
CA LYS A 586 2.45 26.10 3.39
C LYS A 586 2.01 24.64 3.31
N ALA A 587 1.67 24.00 4.43
CA ALA A 587 1.28 22.58 4.50
C ALA A 587 2.33 21.63 3.88
N ILE A 588 3.61 21.87 4.16
CA ILE A 588 4.74 21.03 3.77
C ILE A 588 4.75 19.76 4.61
N ILE A 589 4.88 18.61 3.95
CA ILE A 589 5.01 17.29 4.57
C ILE A 589 6.41 16.76 4.30
N VAL A 590 7.11 16.32 5.35
CA VAL A 590 8.39 15.61 5.19
C VAL A 590 8.33 14.25 5.85
N GLN A 591 8.68 13.21 5.09
CA GLN A 591 8.71 11.82 5.53
C GLN A 591 10.16 11.33 5.63
N GLY A 592 10.44 10.44 6.59
CA GLY A 592 11.78 9.91 6.84
C GLY A 592 12.60 10.68 7.88
N ILE A 593 12.01 11.67 8.55
CA ILE A 593 12.57 12.30 9.77
C ILE A 593 11.87 11.68 10.98
N PRO A 594 12.59 11.28 12.04
CA PRO A 594 12.01 10.79 13.28
C PRO A 594 10.94 11.74 13.86
N MET A 595 9.80 11.17 14.28
CA MET A 595 8.63 11.94 14.72
C MET A 595 8.87 12.74 16.01
N ASP A 596 9.74 12.26 16.88
CA ASP A 596 10.20 12.94 18.09
C ASP A 596 10.98 14.22 17.76
N ILE A 597 11.87 14.18 16.75
CA ILE A 597 12.60 15.37 16.27
C ILE A 597 11.62 16.40 15.70
N LEU A 598 10.64 15.96 14.90
CA LEU A 598 9.59 16.84 14.37
C LEU A 598 8.75 17.49 15.48
N THR A 599 8.38 16.72 16.50
CA THR A 599 7.57 17.20 17.62
C THR A 599 8.36 18.19 18.48
N SER A 600 9.60 17.84 18.82
CA SER A 600 10.51 18.69 19.61
C SER A 600 10.78 20.03 18.93
N ALA A 601 11.06 20.03 17.61
CA ALA A 601 11.30 21.25 16.85
C ALA A 601 10.07 22.19 16.86
N LYS A 602 8.86 21.63 16.77
CA LYS A 602 7.61 22.40 16.84
C LYS A 602 7.40 23.01 18.22
N GLU A 603 7.61 22.25 19.29
CA GLU A 603 7.49 22.74 20.66
C GLU A 603 8.51 23.83 20.98
N GLU A 604 9.75 23.63 20.54
CA GLU A 604 10.84 24.61 20.70
C GLU A 604 10.50 25.92 20.00
N LEU A 605 10.02 25.87 18.75
CA LEU A 605 9.59 27.05 18.00
C LEU A 605 8.45 27.79 18.73
N LEU A 606 7.42 27.07 19.19
CA LEU A 606 6.30 27.66 19.92
C LEU A 606 6.74 28.30 21.24
N LYS A 607 7.69 27.67 21.95
CA LYS A 607 8.29 28.22 23.17
C LYS A 607 9.05 29.51 22.87
N GLN A 608 9.88 29.52 21.84
CA GLN A 608 10.63 30.70 21.40
C GLN A 608 9.70 31.85 21.02
N CYS A 609 8.60 31.58 20.29
CA CYS A 609 7.63 32.62 19.93
C CYS A 609 6.88 33.18 21.15
N LYS A 610 6.53 32.34 22.13
CA LYS A 610 5.93 32.79 23.39
C LYS A 610 6.88 33.67 24.20
N THR A 611 8.15 33.27 24.30
CA THR A 611 9.19 34.06 24.96
C THR A 611 9.38 35.40 24.26
N LEU A 612 9.44 35.42 22.93
CA LEU A 612 9.57 36.65 22.14
C LEU A 612 8.36 37.59 22.35
N ALA A 613 7.14 37.04 22.35
CA ALA A 613 5.93 37.81 22.60
C ALA A 613 5.89 38.41 24.03
N LEU A 614 6.40 37.66 25.02
CA LEU A 614 6.54 38.15 26.40
C LEU A 614 7.58 39.27 26.51
N CYS A 615 8.73 39.14 25.84
CA CYS A 615 9.76 40.16 25.78
C CYS A 615 9.27 41.46 25.12
N ILE A 616 8.52 41.36 24.01
CA ILE A 616 7.93 42.53 23.34
C ILE A 616 6.91 43.22 24.25
N LYS A 617 6.07 42.45 24.97
CA LYS A 617 5.09 43.00 25.93
C LYS A 617 5.74 43.70 27.14
N SER A 618 6.95 43.30 27.53
CA SER A 618 7.64 43.84 28.70
C SER A 618 8.59 45.00 28.39
N SER A 619 8.82 45.34 27.11
CA SER A 619 9.61 46.52 26.69
C SER A 619 9.20 47.01 25.29
N PRO A 620 8.24 47.96 25.18
CA PRO A 620 7.72 48.46 23.91
C PRO A 620 8.77 49.18 23.03
N ASP A 621 9.83 49.75 23.62
CA ASP A 621 10.88 50.47 22.90
C ASP A 621 11.87 49.55 22.13
N LEU A 622 11.81 48.23 22.37
CA LEU A 622 12.66 47.24 21.71
C LEU A 622 12.09 46.74 20.37
N THR A 623 10.91 47.22 19.96
CA THR A 623 10.24 46.79 18.71
C THR A 623 11.14 46.97 17.48
N ASN A 624 11.99 48.02 17.47
CA ASN A 624 12.96 48.30 16.40
C ASN A 624 14.32 47.57 16.55
N TYR A 625 14.62 46.98 17.72
CA TYR A 625 15.90 46.33 18.05
C TYR A 625 15.88 44.80 17.87
N THR A 626 14.71 44.21 17.64
CA THR A 626 14.54 42.74 17.50
C THR A 626 15.25 42.13 16.28
N GLN A 627 15.66 42.95 15.29
CA GLN A 627 16.40 42.47 14.10
C GLN A 627 17.87 42.10 14.36
N SER A 628 18.51 42.62 15.41
CA SER A 628 19.97 42.43 15.64
C SER A 628 20.33 41.41 16.72
N MET A 629 19.35 41.00 17.55
CA MET A 629 19.58 40.16 18.74
C MET A 629 19.35 38.66 18.53
N PHE A 630 18.83 38.24 17.37
CA PHE A 630 18.53 36.85 17.06
C PHE A 630 19.31 36.38 15.83
N PRO A 631 19.78 35.12 15.79
CA PRO A 631 20.56 34.61 14.66
C PRO A 631 19.81 34.87 13.36
N LYS A 632 20.48 35.44 12.34
CA LYS A 632 19.90 35.60 10.99
C LYS A 632 19.41 34.25 10.42
N ASP A 633 19.93 33.15 10.96
CA ASP A 633 19.53 31.77 10.65
C ASP A 633 18.16 31.36 11.22
N LEU A 634 17.53 32.18 12.08
CA LEU A 634 16.23 31.90 12.70
C LEU A 634 15.05 32.63 12.01
N PHE A 635 15.30 33.72 11.29
CA PHE A 635 14.27 34.53 10.65
C PHE A 635 14.81 35.20 9.36
N PRO A 636 14.57 34.63 8.17
CA PRO A 636 14.79 35.36 6.94
C PRO A 636 13.65 36.39 6.77
N SER A 637 13.95 37.64 7.10
CA SER A 637 13.26 38.87 6.69
C SER A 637 11.75 38.96 6.99
N ILE A 638 11.40 39.30 8.24
CA ILE A 638 10.06 39.84 8.55
C ILE A 638 9.97 41.26 7.96
N MET A 639 9.29 41.39 6.82
CA MET A 639 8.60 42.63 6.46
C MET A 639 7.43 42.80 7.43
N PHE A 640 7.57 43.72 8.38
CA PHE A 640 6.46 44.18 9.20
C PHE A 640 5.42 44.86 8.29
N PHE A 641 4.35 44.15 7.91
CA PHE A 641 3.10 44.81 7.55
C PHE A 641 2.26 44.93 8.81
N SER A 642 2.20 46.15 9.31
CA SER A 642 1.36 46.63 10.39
C SER A 642 -0.12 46.42 10.08
N HIS A 643 -0.72 45.29 10.48
CA HIS A 643 -2.16 45.20 10.71
C HIS A 643 -2.38 44.55 12.08
N HIS A 644 -2.98 45.33 12.99
CA HIS A 644 -3.34 44.98 14.36
C HIS A 644 -4.12 43.65 14.43
N PRO A 645 -3.80 42.74 15.37
CA PRO A 645 -4.69 41.67 15.75
C PRO A 645 -5.65 42.19 16.83
N GLU A 646 -6.94 42.30 16.52
CA GLU A 646 -7.96 42.42 17.56
C GLU A 646 -8.05 41.11 18.33
N GLU A 647 -7.84 41.24 19.64
CA GLU A 647 -8.09 40.23 20.65
C GLU A 647 -9.57 39.85 20.67
N THR A 648 -9.88 38.57 20.57
CA THR A 648 -11.05 38.02 21.28
C THR A 648 -10.63 36.71 21.95
N GLN A 649 -10.48 36.81 23.28
CA GLN A 649 -10.27 35.71 24.20
C GLN A 649 -11.59 35.01 24.53
N PHE A 650 -11.51 33.67 24.58
CA PHE A 650 -12.11 32.75 25.56
C PHE A 650 -13.63 32.81 25.87
N ASN A 651 -14.33 31.71 25.59
CA ASN A 651 -14.69 30.72 26.62
C ASN A 651 -15.40 29.49 26.03
N GLN A 652 -14.86 28.30 26.30
CA GLN A 652 -15.65 27.07 26.53
C GLN A 652 -16.02 27.04 28.04
N PRO A 653 -16.90 26.15 28.58
CA PRO A 653 -17.48 24.92 28.01
C PRO A 653 -18.97 24.66 28.32
N THR A 654 -19.62 23.70 27.64
CA THR A 654 -20.24 22.49 28.24
C THR A 654 -21.20 21.75 27.28
N ARG A 655 -21.30 20.44 27.55
CA ARG A 655 -22.05 19.35 26.92
C ARG A 655 -23.53 19.65 26.61
N SER A 656 -24.05 19.04 25.54
CA SER A 656 -25.12 18.00 25.59
C SER A 656 -25.94 17.94 24.28
N ASN A 657 -25.90 16.76 23.67
CA ASN A 657 -26.95 16.05 22.96
C ASN A 657 -27.76 16.62 21.77
N THR A 658 -27.85 15.70 20.80
CA THR A 658 -29.00 15.29 19.97
C THR A 658 -29.29 15.96 18.63
N MET A 659 -29.12 15.13 17.59
CA MET A 659 -30.01 14.89 16.43
C MET A 659 -30.20 16.06 15.43
N LYS A 660 -30.15 15.91 14.10
CA LYS A 660 -30.56 14.80 13.22
C LYS A 660 -29.96 15.03 11.81
N ARG A 661 -29.73 13.90 11.11
CA ARG A 661 -29.63 13.66 9.66
C ARG A 661 -30.08 14.80 8.73
N VAL A 662 -29.29 15.10 7.69
CA VAL A 662 -29.40 14.55 6.31
C VAL A 662 -27.99 14.35 5.77
#